data_AF-A0A367R563-F1
#
_entry.id   AF-A0A367R563-F1
#
_cell.length_a   1.000
_cell.length_b   1.000
_cell.length_c   1.000
_cell.angle_alpha   90.00
_cell.angle_beta   90.00
_cell.angle_gamma   90.00
#
_symmetry.space_group_name_H-M   'P 1'
#
loop_
_entity.id
_entity.type
_entity.pdbx_description
1 polymer ?
#
loop_
_entity_poly.entity_id
_entity_poly.type
_entity_poly.pdbx_seq_one_letter_code
_entity_poly.pdbx_strand_id
1 'polypeptide(L)'
;MNKIKLEDITLNHLKILKAVDDCGSFSKAAQKLGYSQALISKKVKQTEDYFGVILLNRSPGSICLTNKGRKLISQTLNLVETVENLQEEFQATFSAEGEDLILGATSLILEVWLKQYLQRFQLCFPGRNIKEIVVQNSSFSSTSQLLDMDLLLNSSSGYKEEHHCTRLTTHQMLLFSFGTNKYLNGYSLIKINDIDLADIVLLDEVHQELSKNGFLMNKLRGVKILYSYQDVLKYASENQKLTILPDFCQADIISQYQVLTLIIQDVNEYGIYIHVPHFSELLISAEGLVRSFRLDQDNLENLPNVNLILGSYSPKEDNVLRIGIQSDSIGQFIAGYGTKYIFDLQRSSSSLEQPIFKNIEINRDFELQILPFSSGEEMNRQMKRGELDICILDDISLLNNGSQFFNDLSFGSKLIGIASYNLLGQDVNIVLHKDSAINNVQDLKGKRISTLFGSNAHRFIITLFDLYNMDVSKDCRLVNEDPRRASRSLANKTIDAYVCCHTFASILEAYAFVKKLPLSQTDSLRIPSIRGIVCRSQFIKENPKIVVAYLHDLLVANYWFNSSPIKATDLLTKVIDVRKSQVNQFFNPVFGNRIDPTLKPQWSWLLKTLNRRLEGKYGISLFDVDFWIDDYLLRLVYNLLNLDYHFHQVSFASEFSSSYFVEEQFSRHMKVLYDNYDLPLQHEDITHTAISSVSK
;
A
#
# COMPACT_ATOMS: atom_id res chain seq x y z
N MET A 1 43.85 38.92 16.60
CA MET A 1 42.52 38.56 17.15
C MET A 1 41.82 37.69 16.12
N ASN A 2 41.55 36.42 16.43
CA ASN A 2 40.78 35.55 15.54
C ASN A 2 39.35 36.13 15.44
N LYS A 3 38.95 36.56 14.24
CA LYS A 3 37.56 36.96 13.95
C LYS A 3 36.69 35.72 14.11
N ILE A 4 35.77 35.74 15.08
CA ILE A 4 34.69 34.76 15.19
C ILE A 4 33.88 34.83 13.88
N LYS A 5 33.57 33.67 13.29
CA LYS A 5 32.84 33.60 12.02
C LYS A 5 31.35 33.37 12.28
N LEU A 6 30.52 33.59 11.24
CA LEU A 6 29.06 33.37 11.32
C LEU A 6 28.72 31.94 11.76
N GLU A 7 29.50 30.95 11.31
CA GLU A 7 29.37 29.52 11.68
C GLU A 7 29.52 29.23 13.19
N ASP A 8 30.15 30.13 13.95
CA ASP A 8 30.36 29.97 15.39
C ASP A 8 29.20 30.51 16.24
N ILE A 9 28.28 31.30 15.66
CA ILE A 9 27.12 31.88 16.32
C ILE A 9 25.89 31.00 16.06
N THR A 10 25.20 30.63 17.13
CA THR A 10 24.02 29.75 17.09
C THR A 10 22.82 30.38 17.80
N LEU A 11 21.60 29.90 17.53
CA LEU A 11 20.39 30.33 18.25
C LEU A 11 20.52 30.19 19.77
N ASN A 12 21.33 29.25 20.26
CA ASN A 12 21.60 29.08 21.68
C ASN A 12 22.33 30.29 22.30
N HIS A 13 23.20 30.98 21.56
CA HIS A 13 23.86 32.19 22.04
C HIS A 13 22.87 33.33 22.29
N LEU A 14 21.84 33.42 21.43
CA LEU A 14 20.78 34.42 21.52
C LEU A 14 19.81 34.09 22.67
N LYS A 15 19.42 32.82 22.82
CA LYS A 15 18.63 32.31 23.96
C LYS A 15 19.34 32.59 25.30
N ILE A 16 20.65 32.35 25.37
CA ILE A 16 21.47 32.62 26.55
C ILE A 16 21.50 34.13 26.87
N LEU A 17 21.73 34.98 25.86
CA LEU A 17 21.78 36.43 26.04
C LEU A 17 20.44 36.97 26.60
N LYS A 18 19.31 36.50 26.05
CA LYS A 18 17.98 36.83 26.56
C LYS A 18 17.75 36.31 27.98
N ALA A 19 18.11 35.06 28.27
CA ALA A 19 17.92 34.49 29.60
C ALA A 19 18.70 35.24 30.69
N VAL A 20 19.90 35.74 30.36
CA VAL A 20 20.70 36.56 31.28
C VAL A 20 20.04 37.91 31.57
N ASP A 21 19.45 38.54 30.55
CA ASP A 21 18.64 39.77 30.70
C ASP A 21 17.38 39.53 31.53
N ASP A 22 16.58 38.51 31.18
CA ASP A 22 15.34 38.17 31.86
C ASP A 22 15.57 37.83 33.36
N CYS A 23 16.69 37.17 33.68
CA CYS A 23 17.00 36.77 35.05
C CYS A 23 17.75 37.84 35.86
N GLY A 24 18.26 38.88 35.19
CA GLY A 24 19.13 39.90 35.78
C GLY A 24 20.45 39.36 36.38
N SER A 25 20.80 38.10 36.10
CA SER A 25 21.91 37.38 36.75
C SER A 25 22.40 36.21 35.90
N PHE A 26 23.73 36.11 35.74
CA PHE A 26 24.39 34.97 35.11
C PHE A 26 24.13 33.65 35.85
N SER A 27 24.17 33.67 37.18
CA SER A 27 23.97 32.46 37.99
C SER A 27 22.53 31.95 37.93
N LYS A 28 21.54 32.85 37.96
CA LYS A 28 20.13 32.48 37.80
C LYS A 28 19.81 31.97 36.39
N ALA A 29 20.37 32.61 35.35
CA ALA A 29 20.23 32.14 33.98
C ALA A 29 20.87 30.76 33.77
N ALA A 30 22.01 30.50 34.42
CA ALA A 30 22.69 29.20 34.40
C ALA A 30 21.81 28.08 34.98
N GLN A 31 21.19 28.34 36.13
CA GLN A 31 20.24 27.43 36.74
C GLN A 31 19.00 27.20 35.86
N LYS A 32 18.42 28.27 35.30
CA LYS A 32 17.22 28.19 34.45
C LYS A 32 17.44 27.36 33.18
N LEU A 33 18.63 27.48 32.58
CA LEU A 33 18.96 26.81 31.31
C LEU A 33 19.71 25.47 31.49
N GLY A 34 19.99 25.03 32.73
CA GLY A 34 20.74 23.80 33.00
C GLY A 34 22.21 23.83 32.59
N TYR A 35 22.82 25.02 32.49
CA TYR A 35 24.23 25.21 32.10
C TYR A 35 25.10 25.65 33.28
N SER A 36 26.42 25.54 33.13
CA SER A 36 27.35 26.18 34.08
C SER A 36 27.45 27.68 33.83
N GLN A 37 27.64 28.46 34.90
CA GLN A 37 27.80 29.92 34.81
C GLN A 37 28.99 30.31 33.91
N ALA A 38 30.08 29.54 33.95
CA ALA A 38 31.25 29.75 33.11
C ALA A 38 30.92 29.60 31.61
N LEU A 39 30.07 28.62 31.25
CA LEU A 39 29.63 28.40 29.87
C LEU A 39 28.75 29.56 29.37
N ILE A 40 27.78 29.99 30.19
CA ILE A 40 26.93 31.16 29.84
C ILE A 40 27.78 32.41 29.65
N SER A 41 28.70 32.71 30.57
CA SER A 41 29.56 33.89 30.47
C SER A 41 30.43 33.85 29.22
N LYS A 42 31.00 32.68 28.89
CA LYS A 42 31.78 32.46 27.66
C LYS A 42 30.91 32.70 26.42
N LYS A 43 29.69 32.17 26.39
CA LYS A 43 28.77 32.30 25.26
C LYS A 43 28.32 33.74 25.02
N VAL A 44 27.99 34.48 26.09
CA VAL A 44 27.69 35.92 25.98
C VAL A 44 28.89 36.69 25.43
N LYS A 45 30.10 36.41 25.92
CA LYS A 45 31.31 37.07 25.42
C LYS A 45 31.56 36.78 23.95
N GLN A 46 31.36 35.53 23.51
CA GLN A 46 31.46 35.16 22.08
C GLN A 46 30.48 35.97 21.22
N THR A 47 29.25 36.20 21.70
CA THR A 47 28.27 37.06 21.02
C THR A 47 28.74 38.52 20.95
N GLU A 48 29.23 39.09 22.06
CA GLU A 48 29.76 40.45 22.10
C GLU A 48 30.98 40.63 21.17
N ASP A 49 31.89 39.65 21.16
CA ASP A 49 33.09 39.62 20.33
C ASP A 49 32.75 39.53 18.83
N TYR A 50 31.74 38.73 18.46
CA TYR A 50 31.29 38.59 17.06
C TYR A 50 30.66 39.88 16.52
N PHE A 51 29.73 40.48 17.27
CA PHE A 51 29.07 41.71 16.85
C PHE A 51 29.96 42.95 17.08
N GLY A 52 31.11 42.80 17.75
CA GLY A 52 32.05 43.88 18.05
C GLY A 52 31.46 44.95 18.97
N VAL A 53 30.46 44.60 19.78
CA VAL A 53 29.73 45.53 20.66
C VAL A 53 29.39 44.89 21.99
N ILE A 54 29.37 45.71 23.04
CA ILE A 54 28.90 45.28 24.36
C ILE A 54 27.37 45.21 24.34
N LEU A 55 26.81 44.06 24.71
CA LEU A 55 25.39 43.76 24.64
C LEU A 55 24.72 43.80 26.00
N LEU A 56 25.48 43.67 27.10
CA LEU A 56 24.97 43.74 28.47
C LEU A 56 25.64 44.86 29.29
N ASN A 57 24.82 45.61 30.02
CA ASN A 57 25.26 46.44 31.14
C ASN A 57 25.35 45.56 32.39
N ARG A 58 26.51 45.59 33.06
CA ARG A 58 26.80 44.79 34.24
C ARG A 58 26.97 45.72 35.45
N SER A 59 25.89 46.03 36.14
CA SER A 59 25.91 46.81 37.38
C SER A 59 25.83 45.89 38.60
N PRO A 60 26.37 46.28 39.77
CA PRO A 60 26.24 45.48 40.99
C PRO A 60 24.75 45.27 41.32
N GLY A 61 24.29 44.02 41.28
CA GLY A 61 22.91 43.63 41.61
C GLY A 61 21.90 43.60 40.46
N SER A 62 22.26 44.03 39.25
CA SER A 62 21.36 43.95 38.08
C SER A 62 22.14 43.92 36.76
N ILE A 63 21.86 42.92 35.93
CA ILE A 63 22.37 42.81 34.57
C ILE A 63 21.21 43.05 33.60
N CYS A 64 21.40 43.92 32.63
CA CYS A 64 20.39 44.20 31.62
C CYS A 64 21.00 44.48 30.24
N LEU A 65 20.22 44.36 29.17
CA LEU A 65 20.67 44.64 27.81
C LEU A 65 21.01 46.13 27.62
N THR A 66 22.05 46.39 26.82
CA THR A 66 22.30 47.71 26.24
C THR A 66 21.25 48.02 25.15
N ASN A 67 21.21 49.27 24.65
CA ASN A 67 20.37 49.60 23.49
C ASN A 67 20.68 48.70 22.27
N LYS A 68 21.97 48.34 22.08
CA LYS A 68 22.41 47.43 21.03
C LYS A 68 21.97 45.99 21.31
N GLY A 69 22.06 45.55 22.56
CA GLY A 69 21.54 44.26 23.02
C GLY A 69 20.03 44.11 22.79
N ARG A 70 19.25 45.13 23.14
CA ARG A 70 17.79 45.16 22.88
C ARG A 70 17.47 45.05 21.39
N LYS A 71 18.16 45.84 20.55
CA LYS A 71 17.95 45.81 19.10
C LYS A 71 18.30 44.45 18.48
N LEU A 72 19.38 43.82 18.96
CA LEU A 72 19.77 42.48 18.52
C LEU A 72 18.70 41.46 18.88
N ILE A 73 18.27 41.42 20.16
CA ILE A 73 17.25 40.48 20.64
C ILE A 73 15.92 40.69 19.92
N SER A 74 15.46 41.94 19.72
CA SER A 74 14.19 42.18 19.01
C SER A 74 14.21 41.71 17.55
N GLN A 75 15.37 41.74 16.89
CA GLN A 75 15.50 41.27 15.50
C GLN A 75 15.70 39.75 15.41
N THR A 76 16.17 39.11 16.47
CA THR A 76 16.47 37.67 16.48
C THR A 76 15.39 36.82 17.17
N LEU A 77 14.54 37.40 18.01
CA LEU A 77 13.39 36.71 18.60
C LEU A 77 12.46 36.15 17.54
N ASN A 78 12.19 36.92 16.49
CA ASN A 78 11.39 36.45 15.36
C ASN A 78 11.97 35.18 14.72
N LEU A 79 13.31 35.01 14.69
CA LEU A 79 13.94 33.79 14.15
C LEU A 79 13.77 32.59 15.08
N VAL A 80 13.88 32.79 16.39
CA VAL A 80 13.67 31.71 17.38
C VAL A 80 12.22 31.27 17.35
N GLU A 81 11.29 32.22 17.37
CA GLU A 81 9.85 31.97 17.28
C GLU A 81 9.48 31.32 15.96
N THR A 82 10.06 31.74 14.83
CA THR A 82 9.84 31.06 13.53
C THR A 82 10.29 29.60 13.58
N VAL A 83 11.45 29.29 14.19
CA VAL A 83 11.94 27.91 14.27
C VAL A 83 11.12 27.06 15.25
N GLU A 84 10.66 27.65 16.36
CA GLU A 84 9.78 26.98 17.33
C GLU A 84 8.39 26.74 16.73
N ASN A 85 7.82 27.72 16.04
CA ASN A 85 6.56 27.58 15.31
C ASN A 85 6.67 26.55 14.18
N LEU A 86 7.79 26.54 13.43
CA LEU A 86 8.04 25.49 12.43
C LEU A 86 8.14 24.11 13.09
N GLN A 87 8.75 24.00 14.26
CA GLN A 87 8.80 22.71 14.98
C GLN A 87 7.39 22.27 15.41
N GLU A 88 6.58 23.18 15.94
CA GLU A 88 5.19 22.91 16.33
C GLU A 88 4.31 22.59 15.11
N GLU A 89 4.47 23.32 14.02
CA GLU A 89 3.81 23.08 12.73
C GLU A 89 4.18 21.69 12.20
N PHE A 90 5.46 21.36 12.07
CA PHE A 90 5.88 20.02 11.64
C PHE A 90 5.41 18.91 12.58
N GLN A 91 5.29 19.15 13.89
CA GLN A 91 4.71 18.17 14.82
C GLN A 91 3.19 18.04 14.68
N ALA A 92 2.49 19.11 14.28
CA ALA A 92 1.05 19.11 14.00
C ALA A 92 0.70 18.57 12.60
N THR A 93 1.55 18.78 11.60
CA THR A 93 1.37 18.32 10.20
C THR A 93 1.49 16.81 10.03
N PHE A 94 2.01 16.08 11.04
CA PHE A 94 1.92 14.61 11.07
C PHE A 94 0.52 14.08 11.44
N SER A 95 -0.44 14.95 11.74
CA SER A 95 -1.86 14.57 11.78
C SER A 95 -2.37 14.37 10.34
N ALA A 96 -3.38 13.51 10.15
CA ALA A 96 -3.87 13.00 8.86
C ALA A 96 -4.32 14.05 7.81
N GLU A 97 -4.20 15.34 8.11
CA GLU A 97 -4.52 16.49 7.26
C GLU A 97 -3.24 16.96 6.53
N GLY A 98 -2.78 16.21 5.53
CA GLY A 98 -1.68 16.67 4.68
C GLY A 98 -2.03 17.90 3.83
N GLU A 99 -1.06 18.45 3.10
CA GLU A 99 -1.24 19.65 2.26
C GLU A 99 -2.26 19.44 1.11
N ASP A 100 -2.87 20.53 0.64
CA ASP A 100 -3.72 20.55 -0.56
C ASP A 100 -2.92 20.03 -1.78
N LEU A 101 -3.55 19.23 -2.63
CA LEU A 101 -2.93 18.67 -3.84
C LEU A 101 -3.35 19.48 -5.07
N ILE A 102 -2.37 20.00 -5.81
CA ILE A 102 -2.61 20.69 -7.08
C ILE A 102 -2.49 19.70 -8.22
N LEU A 103 -3.61 19.38 -8.87
CA LEU A 103 -3.66 18.43 -9.95
C LEU A 103 -3.99 19.12 -11.28
N GLY A 104 -3.06 19.02 -12.21
CA GLY A 104 -3.25 19.39 -13.61
C GLY A 104 -3.85 18.24 -14.40
N ALA A 105 -4.83 18.50 -15.25
CA ALA A 105 -5.32 17.52 -16.22
C ALA A 105 -5.78 18.18 -17.51
N THR A 106 -5.71 17.47 -18.64
CA THR A 106 -6.33 17.94 -19.88
C THR A 106 -7.85 17.98 -19.77
N SER A 107 -8.53 18.84 -20.55
CA SER A 107 -9.98 19.10 -20.41
C SER A 107 -10.83 17.82 -20.38
N LEU A 108 -10.58 16.86 -21.29
CA LEU A 108 -11.34 15.61 -21.32
C LEU A 108 -11.12 14.76 -20.07
N ILE A 109 -9.84 14.63 -19.68
CA ILE A 109 -9.47 13.82 -18.52
C ILE A 109 -10.06 14.46 -17.26
N LEU A 110 -9.98 15.77 -17.11
CA LEU A 110 -10.50 16.47 -15.94
C LEU A 110 -12.03 16.36 -15.83
N GLU A 111 -12.75 16.70 -16.90
CA GLU A 111 -14.21 16.86 -16.89
C GLU A 111 -14.96 15.52 -16.86
N VAL A 112 -14.40 14.49 -17.48
CA VAL A 112 -15.05 13.18 -17.63
C VAL A 112 -14.31 12.12 -16.82
N TRP A 113 -13.06 11.86 -17.18
CA TRP A 113 -12.35 10.69 -16.65
C TRP A 113 -11.96 10.82 -15.18
N LEU A 114 -11.62 12.01 -14.70
CA LEU A 114 -11.10 12.23 -13.36
C LEU A 114 -12.24 12.48 -12.37
N LYS A 115 -13.29 13.17 -12.81
CA LYS A 115 -14.47 13.50 -11.99
C LYS A 115 -15.06 12.26 -11.28
N GLN A 116 -15.09 11.14 -11.99
CA GLN A 116 -15.52 9.83 -11.49
C GLN A 116 -14.59 9.21 -10.42
N TYR A 117 -13.36 9.70 -10.27
CA TYR A 117 -12.42 9.26 -9.25
C TYR A 117 -12.17 10.27 -8.13
N LEU A 118 -12.46 11.56 -8.33
CA LEU A 118 -12.28 12.61 -7.30
C LEU A 118 -13.04 12.31 -6.01
N GLN A 119 -14.25 11.74 -6.11
CA GLN A 119 -15.02 11.32 -4.93
C GLN A 119 -14.27 10.28 -4.10
N ARG A 120 -13.61 9.30 -4.75
CA ARG A 120 -12.82 8.28 -4.06
C ARG A 120 -11.61 8.90 -3.37
N PHE A 121 -10.94 9.85 -4.02
CA PHE A 121 -9.85 10.57 -3.40
C PHE A 121 -10.31 11.32 -2.15
N GLN A 122 -11.40 12.06 -2.22
CA GLN A 122 -11.90 12.83 -1.09
C GLN A 122 -12.33 11.92 0.09
N LEU A 123 -12.83 10.72 -0.19
CA LEU A 123 -13.08 9.70 0.84
C LEU A 123 -11.78 9.12 1.42
N CYS A 124 -10.74 8.98 0.59
CA CYS A 124 -9.42 8.49 0.99
C CYS A 124 -8.50 9.56 1.62
N PHE A 125 -8.82 10.84 1.49
CA PHE A 125 -8.03 11.95 2.02
C PHE A 125 -8.94 13.14 2.40
N PRO A 126 -9.82 12.99 3.43
CA PRO A 126 -10.89 13.95 3.72
C PRO A 126 -10.40 15.34 4.15
N GLY A 127 -9.15 15.46 4.62
CA GLY A 127 -8.53 16.73 5.00
C GLY A 127 -7.75 17.42 3.88
N ARG A 128 -7.62 16.80 2.69
CA ARG A 128 -6.85 17.37 1.56
C ARG A 128 -7.81 17.87 0.49
N ASN A 129 -7.72 19.15 0.11
CA ASN A 129 -8.46 19.63 -1.06
C ASN A 129 -7.65 19.33 -2.33
N ILE A 130 -8.37 18.97 -3.40
CA ILE A 130 -7.79 18.96 -4.75
C ILE A 130 -8.04 20.33 -5.37
N LYS A 131 -6.96 21.00 -5.78
CA LYS A 131 -7.02 22.16 -6.67
C LYS A 131 -6.81 21.67 -8.09
N GLU A 132 -7.86 21.74 -8.89
CA GLU A 132 -7.84 21.31 -10.28
C GLU A 132 -7.36 22.43 -11.20
N ILE A 133 -6.44 22.11 -12.11
CA ILE A 133 -5.98 23.03 -13.15
C ILE A 133 -6.19 22.38 -14.52
N VAL A 134 -6.99 23.01 -15.38
CA VAL A 134 -7.14 22.59 -16.78
C VAL A 134 -5.86 22.92 -17.52
N VAL A 135 -5.24 21.90 -18.13
CA VAL A 135 -4.04 22.05 -18.95
C VAL A 135 -4.42 21.98 -20.42
N GLN A 136 -4.12 23.04 -21.17
CA GLN A 136 -4.51 23.15 -22.58
C GLN A 136 -3.61 22.38 -23.53
N ASN A 137 -2.41 21.97 -23.10
CA ASN A 137 -1.42 21.38 -23.99
C ASN A 137 -0.93 20.05 -23.42
N SER A 138 -1.16 18.96 -24.15
CA SER A 138 -0.64 17.63 -23.82
C SER A 138 0.88 17.51 -24.01
N SER A 139 1.52 18.49 -24.66
CA SER A 139 2.98 18.54 -24.83
C SER A 139 3.69 19.16 -23.62
N PHE A 140 4.70 18.45 -23.10
CA PHE A 140 5.54 18.77 -21.95
C PHE A 140 6.50 19.98 -22.12
N SER A 141 6.15 20.97 -22.96
CA SER A 141 7.08 21.95 -23.53
C SER A 141 7.05 23.35 -22.92
N SER A 142 6.40 23.59 -21.78
CA SER A 142 6.50 24.88 -21.07
C SER A 142 6.76 24.68 -19.57
N THR A 143 7.99 25.00 -19.17
CA THR A 143 8.59 24.78 -17.84
C THR A 143 8.04 25.64 -16.70
N SER A 144 7.18 26.63 -16.96
CA SER A 144 6.67 27.53 -15.90
C SER A 144 5.38 27.02 -15.24
N GLN A 145 4.44 26.43 -15.99
CA GLN A 145 3.16 25.95 -15.44
C GLN A 145 3.29 24.62 -14.69
N LEU A 146 4.35 23.85 -14.97
CA LEU A 146 4.62 22.55 -14.32
C LEU A 146 5.20 22.68 -12.90
N LEU A 147 5.70 23.87 -12.53
CA LEU A 147 6.23 24.15 -11.20
C LEU A 147 5.13 24.38 -10.16
N ASP A 148 3.91 24.69 -10.60
CA ASP A 148 2.76 25.00 -9.74
C ASP A 148 1.84 23.77 -9.54
N MET A 149 2.20 22.60 -10.07
CA MET A 149 1.39 21.38 -10.01
C MET A 149 2.14 20.24 -9.34
N ASP A 150 1.44 19.49 -8.49
CA ASP A 150 1.96 18.28 -7.86
C ASP A 150 1.87 17.07 -8.79
N LEU A 151 0.81 17.00 -9.59
CA LEU A 151 0.53 15.91 -10.53
C LEU A 151 -0.04 16.44 -11.83
N LEU A 152 0.30 15.76 -12.93
CA LEU A 152 -0.28 16.03 -14.25
C LEU A 152 -0.86 14.75 -14.86
N LEU A 153 -2.12 14.80 -15.29
CA LEU A 153 -2.77 13.75 -16.06
C LEU A 153 -2.98 14.20 -17.51
N ASN A 154 -2.47 13.41 -18.46
CA ASN A 154 -2.64 13.72 -19.88
C ASN A 154 -2.62 12.44 -20.74
N SER A 155 -2.71 12.61 -22.05
CA SER A 155 -2.65 11.51 -23.01
C SER A 155 -1.24 11.14 -23.51
N SER A 156 -0.21 11.90 -23.11
CA SER A 156 1.13 11.79 -23.68
C SER A 156 2.10 11.03 -22.79
N SER A 157 2.82 10.05 -23.36
CA SER A 157 3.95 9.37 -22.72
C SER A 157 5.22 10.23 -22.84
N GLY A 158 5.27 11.35 -22.12
CA GLY A 158 6.42 12.25 -22.08
C GLY A 158 7.46 11.83 -21.05
N TYR A 159 8.44 11.00 -21.41
CA TYR A 159 9.60 10.72 -20.55
C TYR A 159 10.65 11.84 -20.65
N LYS A 160 11.04 12.42 -19.51
CA LYS A 160 12.26 13.23 -19.34
C LYS A 160 12.99 12.71 -18.09
N GLU A 161 14.32 12.74 -18.06
CA GLU A 161 15.13 12.14 -16.96
C GLU A 161 14.75 12.65 -15.56
N GLU A 162 14.14 13.82 -15.45
CA GLU A 162 13.77 14.47 -14.18
C GLU A 162 12.33 14.19 -13.73
N HIS A 163 11.49 13.54 -14.55
CA HIS A 163 10.05 13.33 -14.28
C HIS A 163 9.67 11.84 -14.33
N HIS A 164 8.81 11.40 -13.40
CA HIS A 164 8.26 10.04 -13.44
C HIS A 164 6.95 10.02 -14.24
N CYS A 165 6.89 9.21 -15.30
CA CYS A 165 5.70 9.02 -16.13
C CYS A 165 5.24 7.56 -16.04
N THR A 166 3.97 7.35 -15.65
CA THR A 166 3.35 6.02 -15.58
C THR A 166 2.02 6.01 -16.34
N ARG A 167 1.81 4.98 -17.17
CA ARG A 167 0.51 4.75 -17.82
C ARG A 167 -0.50 4.27 -16.78
N LEU A 168 -1.63 4.96 -16.67
CA LEU A 168 -2.71 4.62 -15.76
C LEU A 168 -3.62 3.56 -16.36
N THR A 169 -4.12 3.82 -17.57
CA THR A 169 -5.09 2.97 -18.26
C THR A 169 -5.04 3.24 -19.76
N THR A 170 -5.79 2.43 -20.51
CA THR A 170 -5.95 2.50 -21.95
C THR A 170 -7.41 2.34 -22.30
N HIS A 171 -7.89 3.16 -23.22
CA HIS A 171 -9.28 3.20 -23.64
C HIS A 171 -9.40 3.05 -25.15
N GLN A 172 -10.44 2.36 -25.60
CA GLN A 172 -10.74 2.27 -27.02
C GLN A 172 -11.28 3.62 -27.50
N MET A 173 -10.98 3.98 -28.74
CA MET A 173 -11.58 5.14 -29.39
C MET A 173 -12.91 4.74 -30.02
N LEU A 174 -13.93 5.56 -29.79
CA LEU A 174 -15.26 5.41 -30.36
C LEU A 174 -15.56 6.60 -31.27
N LEU A 175 -16.31 6.34 -32.33
CA LEU A 175 -16.90 7.36 -33.18
C LEU A 175 -18.31 7.68 -32.68
N PHE A 176 -18.56 8.95 -32.39
CA PHE A 176 -19.86 9.47 -31.99
C PHE A 176 -20.49 10.24 -33.14
N SER A 177 -21.70 9.84 -33.53
CA SER A 177 -22.48 10.51 -34.57
C SER A 177 -23.63 11.30 -33.97
N PHE A 178 -23.64 12.61 -34.22
CA PHE A 178 -24.72 13.51 -33.82
C PHE A 178 -25.65 13.72 -35.01
N GLY A 179 -26.82 13.07 -35.00
CA GLY A 179 -27.89 13.31 -35.98
C GLY A 179 -27.63 12.86 -37.43
N THR A 180 -26.43 12.40 -37.79
CA THR A 180 -26.10 11.92 -39.15
C THR A 180 -26.03 10.40 -39.25
N ASN A 181 -26.89 9.80 -40.10
CA ASN A 181 -26.88 8.36 -40.36
C ASN A 181 -26.02 7.96 -41.57
N LYS A 182 -25.26 8.90 -42.14
CA LYS A 182 -24.49 8.74 -43.39
C LYS A 182 -23.53 7.55 -43.37
N TYR A 183 -23.02 7.17 -42.20
CA TYR A 183 -22.00 6.12 -42.03
C TYR A 183 -22.54 4.87 -41.31
N LEU A 184 -23.86 4.79 -41.07
CA LEU A 184 -24.51 3.72 -40.32
C LEU A 184 -25.15 2.69 -41.26
N ASN A 185 -24.32 1.84 -41.86
CA ASN A 185 -24.79 0.77 -42.76
C ASN A 185 -24.73 -0.62 -42.10
N GLY A 186 -25.26 -0.76 -40.88
CA GLY A 186 -25.40 -2.07 -40.21
C GLY A 186 -24.11 -2.73 -39.71
N TYR A 187 -22.98 -2.00 -39.72
CA TYR A 187 -21.72 -2.48 -39.16
C TYR A 187 -21.54 -2.00 -37.71
N SER A 188 -21.06 -2.88 -36.83
CA SER A 188 -20.61 -2.54 -35.48
C SER A 188 -19.20 -1.93 -35.44
N LEU A 189 -18.50 -1.88 -36.58
CA LEU A 189 -17.09 -1.51 -36.73
C LEU A 189 -16.89 -0.63 -37.97
N ILE A 190 -16.10 0.43 -37.86
CA ILE A 190 -15.78 1.38 -38.95
C ILE A 190 -14.28 1.67 -39.02
N LYS A 191 -13.79 2.02 -40.20
CA LYS A 191 -12.41 2.54 -40.38
C LYS A 191 -12.46 4.04 -40.63
N ILE A 192 -11.49 4.78 -40.11
CA ILE A 192 -11.39 6.24 -40.29
C ILE A 192 -11.28 6.62 -41.77
N ASN A 193 -10.73 5.72 -42.59
CA ASN A 193 -10.63 5.90 -44.04
C ASN A 193 -11.96 5.90 -44.78
N ASP A 194 -13.00 5.33 -44.16
CA ASP A 194 -14.34 5.25 -44.74
C ASP A 194 -15.21 6.45 -44.33
N ILE A 195 -14.63 7.42 -43.61
CA ILE A 195 -15.30 8.62 -43.09
C ILE A 195 -14.79 9.85 -43.85
N ASP A 196 -15.71 10.73 -44.25
CA ASP A 196 -15.33 12.06 -44.75
C ASP A 196 -14.82 12.92 -43.59
N LEU A 197 -13.54 13.25 -43.60
CA LEU A 197 -12.90 14.02 -42.52
C LEU A 197 -13.46 15.44 -42.38
N ALA A 198 -14.12 15.99 -43.41
CA ALA A 198 -14.85 17.26 -43.31
C ALA A 198 -16.09 17.16 -42.40
N ASP A 199 -16.54 15.95 -42.11
CA ASP A 199 -17.63 15.68 -41.16
C ASP A 199 -17.13 15.51 -39.72
N ILE A 200 -15.82 15.51 -39.48
CA ILE A 200 -15.24 15.29 -38.16
C ILE A 200 -14.87 16.63 -37.49
N VAL A 201 -15.21 16.74 -36.20
CA VAL A 201 -14.61 17.70 -35.26
C VAL A 201 -13.86 16.92 -34.19
N LEU A 202 -12.64 17.32 -33.86
CA LEU A 202 -11.81 16.67 -32.86
C LEU A 202 -11.47 17.62 -31.71
N LEU A 203 -11.36 17.04 -30.52
CA LEU A 203 -10.67 17.66 -29.40
C LEU A 203 -9.16 17.65 -29.67
N ASP A 204 -8.45 18.72 -29.32
CA ASP A 204 -7.01 18.86 -29.59
C ASP A 204 -6.18 17.68 -29.07
N GLU A 205 -6.36 17.28 -27.81
CA GLU A 205 -5.67 16.12 -27.23
C GLU A 205 -5.94 14.80 -28.00
N VAL A 206 -7.17 14.57 -28.48
CA VAL A 206 -7.49 13.40 -29.31
C VAL A 206 -6.83 13.51 -30.68
N HIS A 207 -6.85 14.70 -31.29
CA HIS A 207 -6.15 14.94 -32.55
C HIS A 207 -4.64 14.67 -32.40
N GLN A 208 -4.02 15.07 -31.29
CA GLN A 208 -2.61 14.78 -31.00
C GLN A 208 -2.35 13.26 -30.85
N GLU A 209 -3.21 12.53 -30.13
CA GLU A 209 -3.10 11.07 -29.99
C GLU A 209 -3.21 10.32 -31.31
N LEU A 210 -4.19 10.68 -32.14
CA LEU A 210 -4.35 10.10 -33.48
C LEU A 210 -3.16 10.44 -34.38
N SER A 211 -2.60 11.65 -34.24
CA SER A 211 -1.46 12.13 -35.03
C SER A 211 -0.13 11.44 -34.68
N LYS A 212 -0.04 10.70 -33.56
CA LYS A 212 1.12 9.83 -33.29
C LYS A 212 1.30 8.74 -34.36
N ASN A 213 0.21 8.35 -35.03
CA ASN A 213 0.29 7.52 -36.23
C ASN A 213 0.62 8.40 -37.44
N GLY A 214 1.84 8.25 -37.98
CA GLY A 214 2.33 9.06 -39.10
C GLY A 214 1.45 9.00 -40.37
N PHE A 215 0.69 7.92 -40.56
CA PHE A 215 -0.30 7.81 -41.64
C PHE A 215 -1.51 8.71 -41.40
N LEU A 216 -2.05 8.72 -40.17
CA LEU A 216 -3.20 9.55 -39.78
C LEU A 216 -2.84 11.03 -39.71
N MET A 217 -1.63 11.37 -39.27
CA MET A 217 -1.14 12.76 -39.17
C MET A 217 -1.33 13.55 -40.47
N ASN A 218 -1.03 12.94 -41.63
CA ASN A 218 -1.19 13.59 -42.92
C ASN A 218 -2.67 13.69 -43.35
N LYS A 219 -3.50 12.73 -42.95
CA LYS A 219 -4.93 12.69 -43.28
C LYS A 219 -5.74 13.68 -42.47
N LEU A 220 -5.42 13.85 -41.19
CA LEU A 220 -6.13 14.75 -40.27
C LEU A 220 -5.90 16.25 -40.57
N ARG A 221 -5.06 16.58 -41.57
CA ARG A 221 -4.84 17.98 -41.99
C ARG A 221 -6.15 18.61 -42.45
N GLY A 222 -6.55 19.69 -41.78
CA GLY A 222 -7.76 20.45 -42.10
C GLY A 222 -9.02 20.00 -41.37
N VAL A 223 -8.94 18.96 -40.54
CA VAL A 223 -10.01 18.62 -39.58
C VAL A 223 -10.19 19.77 -38.61
N LYS A 224 -11.44 20.06 -38.24
CA LYS A 224 -11.73 21.12 -37.27
C LYS A 224 -11.32 20.67 -35.87
N ILE A 225 -10.48 21.47 -35.22
CA ILE A 225 -9.97 21.22 -33.87
C ILE A 225 -10.57 22.23 -32.91
N LEU A 226 -11.03 21.74 -31.75
CA LEU A 226 -11.49 22.55 -30.62
C LEU A 226 -10.70 22.14 -29.36
N TYR A 227 -10.70 23.00 -28.34
CA TYR A 227 -9.83 22.86 -27.17
C TYR A 227 -10.56 22.52 -25.86
N SER A 228 -11.89 22.42 -25.90
CA SER A 228 -12.72 22.03 -24.77
C SER A 228 -13.63 20.88 -25.17
N TYR A 229 -13.77 19.91 -24.26
CA TYR A 229 -14.70 18.80 -24.42
C TYR A 229 -16.14 19.28 -24.69
N GLN A 230 -16.62 20.26 -23.92
CA GLN A 230 -17.96 20.84 -24.09
C GLN A 230 -18.15 21.51 -25.45
N ASP A 231 -17.14 22.23 -25.93
CA ASP A 231 -17.19 22.90 -27.23
C ASP A 231 -17.28 21.88 -28.38
N VAL A 232 -16.58 20.74 -28.27
CA VAL A 232 -16.66 19.64 -29.23
C VAL A 232 -18.07 19.07 -29.27
N LEU A 233 -18.65 18.73 -28.11
CA LEU A 233 -20.01 18.15 -28.05
C LEU A 233 -21.06 19.13 -28.58
N LYS A 234 -21.01 20.39 -28.16
CA LYS A 234 -21.93 21.43 -28.61
C LYS A 234 -21.83 21.64 -30.12
N TYR A 235 -20.61 21.79 -30.63
CA TYR A 235 -20.40 21.98 -32.06
C TYR A 235 -20.85 20.76 -32.87
N ALA A 236 -20.53 19.55 -32.40
CA ALA A 236 -20.92 18.32 -33.08
C ALA A 236 -22.44 18.17 -33.15
N SER A 237 -23.13 18.46 -32.05
CA SER A 237 -24.59 18.43 -31.96
C SER A 237 -25.26 19.47 -32.86
N GLU A 238 -24.87 20.75 -32.74
CA GLU A 238 -25.48 21.86 -33.49
C GLU A 238 -25.29 21.73 -35.01
N ASN A 239 -24.19 21.11 -35.45
CA ASN A 239 -23.82 21.01 -36.86
C ASN A 239 -24.01 19.61 -37.45
N GLN A 240 -24.60 18.68 -36.69
CA GLN A 240 -24.79 17.28 -37.06
C GLN A 240 -23.50 16.60 -37.56
N LYS A 241 -22.40 16.80 -36.82
CA LYS A 241 -21.06 16.32 -37.14
C LYS A 241 -20.71 15.05 -36.37
N LEU A 242 -19.58 14.46 -36.73
CA LEU A 242 -18.97 13.33 -36.05
C LEU A 242 -17.85 13.82 -35.11
N THR A 243 -17.61 13.07 -34.05
CA THR A 243 -16.39 13.22 -33.25
C THR A 243 -15.82 11.85 -32.86
N ILE A 244 -14.53 11.81 -32.56
CA ILE A 244 -13.86 10.61 -32.05
C ILE A 244 -13.46 10.92 -30.61
N LEU A 245 -13.90 10.09 -29.68
CA LEU A 245 -13.62 10.23 -28.24
C LEU A 245 -13.41 8.84 -27.62
N PRO A 246 -12.67 8.73 -26.51
CA PRO A 246 -12.50 7.48 -25.78
C PRO A 246 -13.81 6.90 -25.24
N ASP A 247 -13.86 5.58 -25.05
CA ASP A 247 -15.02 4.83 -24.59
C ASP A 247 -15.60 5.31 -23.24
N PHE A 248 -14.78 5.81 -22.31
CA PHE A 248 -15.24 6.35 -21.03
C PHE A 248 -16.14 7.59 -21.17
N CYS A 249 -16.16 8.25 -22.34
CA CYS A 249 -17.05 9.39 -22.60
C CYS A 249 -18.49 8.96 -22.92
N GLN A 250 -18.70 7.68 -23.24
CA GLN A 250 -19.96 7.21 -23.82
C GLN A 250 -21.17 7.45 -22.92
N ALA A 251 -21.05 7.13 -21.63
CA ALA A 251 -22.15 7.30 -20.68
C ALA A 251 -22.56 8.78 -20.53
N ASP A 252 -21.56 9.68 -20.43
CA ASP A 252 -21.79 11.12 -20.32
C ASP A 252 -22.49 11.67 -21.57
N ILE A 253 -22.00 11.34 -22.76
CA ILE A 253 -22.56 11.84 -24.02
C ILE A 253 -23.99 11.33 -24.24
N ILE A 254 -24.25 10.04 -24.03
CA ILE A 254 -25.58 9.45 -24.24
C ILE A 254 -26.60 10.01 -23.25
N SER A 255 -26.17 10.41 -22.05
CA SER A 255 -27.07 11.03 -21.06
C SER A 255 -27.56 12.43 -21.49
N GLN A 256 -26.81 13.12 -22.35
CA GLN A 256 -27.05 14.51 -22.75
C GLN A 256 -27.53 14.65 -24.19
N TYR A 257 -27.14 13.73 -25.08
CA TYR A 257 -27.34 13.82 -26.52
C TYR A 257 -27.86 12.52 -27.11
N GLN A 258 -28.72 12.64 -28.11
CA GLN A 258 -29.13 11.50 -28.91
C GLN A 258 -28.05 11.21 -29.97
N VAL A 259 -27.14 10.29 -29.63
CA VAL A 259 -26.00 9.92 -30.47
C VAL A 259 -26.01 8.44 -30.80
N LEU A 260 -25.30 8.10 -31.89
CA LEU A 260 -24.98 6.71 -32.23
C LEU A 260 -23.48 6.50 -32.13
N THR A 261 -23.08 5.38 -31.55
CA THR A 261 -21.67 5.08 -31.23
C THR A 261 -21.20 3.88 -32.04
N LEU A 262 -20.02 3.99 -32.67
CA LEU A 262 -19.37 2.93 -33.44
C LEU A 262 -17.93 2.74 -32.96
N ILE A 263 -17.43 1.50 -32.98
CA ILE A 263 -16.02 1.21 -32.70
C ILE A 263 -15.19 1.53 -33.95
N ILE A 264 -14.12 2.32 -33.80
CA ILE A 264 -13.19 2.65 -34.89
C ILE A 264 -11.91 1.79 -34.79
N GLN A 265 -11.60 1.03 -35.84
CA GLN A 265 -10.61 -0.07 -35.75
C GLN A 265 -9.16 0.29 -36.11
N ASP A 266 -8.95 1.35 -36.89
CA ASP A 266 -7.65 1.68 -37.49
C ASP A 266 -7.03 2.96 -36.90
N VAL A 267 -7.31 3.19 -35.61
CA VAL A 267 -6.77 4.29 -34.82
C VAL A 267 -6.03 3.77 -33.58
N ASN A 268 -5.14 4.61 -33.03
CA ASN A 268 -4.46 4.30 -31.78
C ASN A 268 -5.46 4.32 -30.60
N GLU A 269 -5.18 3.51 -29.58
CA GLU A 269 -5.88 3.59 -28.31
C GLU A 269 -5.55 4.90 -27.56
N TYR A 270 -6.48 5.35 -26.72
CA TYR A 270 -6.26 6.50 -25.86
C TYR A 270 -5.59 6.06 -24.55
N GLY A 271 -4.33 6.44 -24.35
CA GLY A 271 -3.65 6.22 -23.08
C GLY A 271 -3.89 7.37 -22.13
N ILE A 272 -4.10 7.09 -20.84
CA ILE A 272 -4.05 8.11 -19.78
C ILE A 272 -2.79 7.89 -18.98
N TYR A 273 -2.02 8.95 -18.80
CA TYR A 273 -0.73 8.94 -18.13
C TYR A 273 -0.75 9.88 -16.95
N ILE A 274 -0.11 9.46 -15.86
CA ILE A 274 0.26 10.34 -14.77
C ILE A 274 1.72 10.75 -14.92
N HIS A 275 1.98 12.02 -14.63
CA HIS A 275 3.31 12.59 -14.56
C HIS A 275 3.51 13.22 -13.20
N VAL A 276 4.65 12.90 -12.59
CA VAL A 276 5.12 13.52 -11.36
C VAL A 276 6.32 14.41 -11.72
N PRO A 277 6.13 15.75 -11.73
CA PRO A 277 7.13 16.69 -12.22
C PRO A 277 8.34 16.85 -11.29
N HIS A 278 8.25 16.48 -10.00
CA HIS A 278 9.39 16.47 -9.07
C HIS A 278 9.39 15.19 -8.22
N PHE A 279 10.57 14.60 -8.00
CA PHE A 279 10.74 13.49 -7.06
C PHE A 279 10.48 14.00 -5.63
N SER A 280 9.27 13.80 -5.11
CA SER A 280 8.86 14.25 -3.77
C SER A 280 8.17 13.13 -2.99
N GLU A 281 7.93 13.34 -1.70
CA GLU A 281 7.12 12.45 -0.85
C GLU A 281 5.68 12.25 -1.40
N LEU A 282 5.24 13.13 -2.32
CA LEU A 282 3.97 12.99 -3.05
C LEU A 282 3.99 11.82 -4.04
N LEU A 283 5.14 11.26 -4.43
CA LEU A 283 5.20 10.11 -5.35
C LEU A 283 4.42 8.91 -4.81
N ILE A 284 4.42 8.71 -3.48
CA ILE A 284 3.65 7.64 -2.81
C ILE A 284 2.16 8.00 -2.74
N SER A 285 1.82 9.28 -2.52
CA SER A 285 0.43 9.76 -2.55
C SER A 285 -0.15 9.66 -3.97
N ALA A 286 0.66 9.99 -4.98
CA ALA A 286 0.37 9.83 -6.39
C ALA A 286 0.24 8.35 -6.78
N GLU A 287 1.08 7.46 -6.25
CA GLU A 287 0.96 6.02 -6.48
C GLU A 287 -0.31 5.46 -5.83
N GLY A 288 -0.70 5.93 -4.64
CA GLY A 288 -1.98 5.60 -4.01
C GLY A 288 -3.18 6.12 -4.83
N LEU A 289 -3.09 7.35 -5.34
CA LEU A 289 -4.07 7.96 -6.23
C LEU A 289 -4.21 7.14 -7.54
N VAL A 290 -3.08 6.81 -8.18
CA VAL A 290 -2.96 5.94 -9.37
C VAL A 290 -3.63 4.59 -9.15
N ARG A 291 -3.35 3.94 -8.01
CA ARG A 291 -3.96 2.65 -7.66
C ARG A 291 -5.48 2.79 -7.49
N SER A 292 -5.96 3.87 -6.86
CA SER A 292 -7.39 4.14 -6.71
C SER A 292 -8.11 4.44 -8.03
N PHE A 293 -7.39 4.98 -9.03
CA PHE A 293 -7.92 5.28 -10.36
C PHE A 293 -7.98 4.05 -11.29
N ARG A 294 -7.21 3.00 -10.98
CA ARG A 294 -7.16 1.74 -11.73
C ARG A 294 -8.25 0.74 -11.32
N LEU A 295 -9.17 1.16 -10.46
CA LEU A 295 -10.35 0.41 -10.09
C LEU A 295 -11.35 0.44 -11.26
N ASP A 296 -11.49 -0.70 -11.95
CA ASP A 296 -12.49 -0.89 -13.03
C ASP A 296 -13.84 -0.31 -12.62
N GLN A 297 -14.33 0.60 -13.45
CA GLN A 297 -15.56 1.36 -13.30
C GLN A 297 -16.84 0.57 -13.47
N ASP A 298 -16.77 -0.75 -13.71
CA ASP A 298 -17.96 -1.58 -13.87
C ASP A 298 -18.74 -1.69 -12.54
N ASN A 299 -19.49 -0.62 -12.29
CA ASN A 299 -20.78 -0.48 -11.64
C ASN A 299 -20.85 -0.63 -10.11
N LEU A 300 -20.61 0.48 -9.40
CA LEU A 300 -21.23 0.72 -8.08
C LEU A 300 -22.66 1.28 -8.20
N GLU A 301 -23.07 1.80 -9.36
CA GLU A 301 -24.39 2.44 -9.53
C GLU A 301 -25.31 1.83 -10.62
N ASN A 302 -24.84 0.91 -11.48
CA ASN A 302 -25.67 0.29 -12.54
C ASN A 302 -25.35 -1.20 -12.78
N LEU A 303 -25.80 -2.10 -11.91
CA LEU A 303 -25.71 -3.55 -12.13
C LEU A 303 -27.04 -4.13 -12.68
N PRO A 304 -27.31 -3.96 -13.99
CA PRO A 304 -27.80 -5.10 -14.74
C PRO A 304 -27.10 -5.23 -16.09
N ASN A 305 -26.49 -6.39 -16.31
CA ASN A 305 -25.89 -6.87 -17.56
C ASN A 305 -24.42 -6.51 -17.83
N VAL A 306 -23.52 -7.21 -17.14
CA VAL A 306 -22.26 -7.65 -17.79
C VAL A 306 -22.15 -9.16 -17.60
N ASN A 307 -22.54 -9.90 -18.64
CA ASN A 307 -22.22 -11.32 -18.80
C ASN A 307 -20.71 -11.45 -19.05
N LEU A 308 -19.92 -11.54 -17.98
CA LEU A 308 -18.59 -12.12 -18.04
C LEU A 308 -18.76 -13.64 -18.11
N ILE A 309 -18.43 -14.23 -19.25
CA ILE A 309 -18.30 -15.67 -19.43
C ILE A 309 -17.11 -16.15 -18.59
N LEU A 310 -17.37 -16.41 -17.32
CA LEU A 310 -16.66 -17.40 -16.51
C LEU A 310 -17.64 -18.56 -16.36
N GLY A 311 -17.19 -19.77 -16.66
CA GLY A 311 -18.06 -20.96 -16.80
C GLY A 311 -19.14 -21.04 -15.73
N SER A 312 -20.39 -21.16 -16.19
CA SER A 312 -21.62 -21.46 -15.43
C SER A 312 -21.42 -21.70 -13.94
N TYR A 313 -21.47 -20.64 -13.14
CA TYR A 313 -21.53 -20.73 -11.69
C TYR A 313 -22.70 -19.90 -11.19
N SER A 314 -23.63 -20.56 -10.48
CA SER A 314 -24.72 -19.89 -9.79
C SER A 314 -24.19 -19.25 -8.50
N PRO A 315 -24.54 -18.00 -8.19
CA PRO A 315 -24.20 -17.39 -6.90
C PRO A 315 -24.74 -18.27 -5.76
N LYS A 316 -23.89 -18.60 -4.79
CA LYS A 316 -24.31 -19.26 -3.53
C LYS A 316 -24.52 -18.16 -2.48
N GLU A 317 -25.71 -18.17 -1.89
CA GLU A 317 -26.24 -17.39 -0.76
C GLU A 317 -25.42 -16.17 -0.28
N ASP A 318 -26.01 -14.98 -0.49
CA ASP A 318 -25.43 -13.63 -0.37
C ASP A 318 -24.91 -13.17 1.02
N ASN A 319 -24.77 -14.05 2.01
CA ASN A 319 -24.44 -13.64 3.39
C ASN A 319 -23.24 -14.37 4.02
N VAL A 320 -22.30 -14.96 3.26
CA VAL A 320 -21.13 -15.65 3.84
C VAL A 320 -19.81 -15.13 3.25
N LEU A 321 -18.90 -14.64 4.10
CA LEU A 321 -17.52 -14.32 3.77
C LEU A 321 -16.61 -15.52 4.08
N ARG A 322 -16.03 -16.15 3.05
CA ARG A 322 -15.16 -17.32 3.19
C ARG A 322 -13.70 -16.93 3.04
N ILE A 323 -12.91 -17.13 4.09
CA ILE A 323 -11.50 -16.75 4.16
C ILE A 323 -10.62 -17.99 4.27
N GLY A 324 -9.78 -18.21 3.27
CA GLY A 324 -8.76 -19.25 3.31
C GLY A 324 -7.51 -18.78 4.05
N ILE A 325 -6.98 -19.63 4.93
CA ILE A 325 -5.68 -19.45 5.59
C ILE A 325 -4.85 -20.74 5.55
N GLN A 326 -3.53 -20.64 5.69
CA GLN A 326 -2.64 -21.77 5.87
C GLN A 326 -2.47 -22.11 7.35
N SER A 327 -2.58 -23.41 7.62
CA SER A 327 -2.60 -23.98 8.97
C SER A 327 -1.29 -23.88 9.78
N ASP A 328 -0.23 -23.30 9.23
CA ASP A 328 1.11 -23.24 9.84
C ASP A 328 1.67 -21.83 10.06
N SER A 329 0.87 -20.78 9.80
CA SER A 329 1.33 -19.38 9.84
C SER A 329 0.59 -18.53 10.88
N ILE A 330 1.25 -18.22 12.01
CA ILE A 330 0.69 -17.39 13.10
C ILE A 330 0.08 -16.08 12.57
N GLY A 331 0.77 -15.40 11.64
CA GLY A 331 0.25 -14.16 11.07
C GLY A 331 -1.03 -14.32 10.25
N GLN A 332 -1.21 -15.47 9.57
CA GLN A 332 -2.47 -15.76 8.87
C GLN A 332 -3.59 -16.13 9.86
N PHE A 333 -3.26 -16.81 10.96
CA PHE A 333 -4.23 -17.07 12.04
C PHE A 333 -4.73 -15.78 12.70
N ILE A 334 -3.84 -14.80 12.92
CA ILE A 334 -4.24 -13.48 13.43
C ILE A 334 -5.21 -12.82 12.45
N ALA A 335 -4.87 -12.75 11.16
CA ALA A 335 -5.70 -12.11 10.14
C ALA A 335 -6.99 -12.88 9.77
N GLY A 336 -7.08 -14.17 10.11
CA GLY A 336 -8.29 -14.99 9.98
C GLY A 336 -9.08 -15.07 11.27
N TYR A 337 -8.65 -15.92 12.21
CA TYR A 337 -9.35 -16.18 13.47
C TYR A 337 -9.30 -15.01 14.46
N GLY A 338 -8.22 -14.23 14.47
CA GLY A 338 -8.15 -12.99 15.26
C GLY A 338 -9.21 -11.98 14.79
N THR A 339 -9.32 -11.78 13.48
CA THR A 339 -10.39 -10.99 12.87
C THR A 339 -11.79 -11.54 13.19
N LYS A 340 -11.98 -12.87 13.11
CA LYS A 340 -13.25 -13.52 13.47
C LYS A 340 -13.66 -13.28 14.92
N TYR A 341 -12.72 -13.36 15.85
CA TYR A 341 -12.97 -13.08 17.26
C TYR A 341 -13.51 -11.65 17.45
N ILE A 342 -12.88 -10.67 16.80
CA ILE A 342 -13.33 -9.27 16.82
C ILE A 342 -14.72 -9.12 16.17
N PHE A 343 -14.94 -9.77 15.04
CA PHE A 343 -16.22 -9.77 14.32
C PHE A 343 -17.37 -10.29 15.21
N ASP A 344 -17.21 -11.46 15.84
CA ASP A 344 -18.23 -12.08 16.69
C ASP A 344 -18.57 -11.19 17.91
N LEU A 345 -17.56 -10.53 18.48
CA LEU A 345 -17.73 -9.60 19.61
C LEU A 345 -18.52 -8.36 19.24
N GLN A 346 -18.18 -7.75 18.10
CA GLN A 346 -18.88 -6.56 17.61
C GLN A 346 -20.33 -6.87 17.23
N ARG A 347 -20.59 -8.07 16.69
CA ARG A 347 -21.95 -8.53 16.38
C ARG A 347 -22.80 -8.83 17.62
N SER A 348 -22.20 -9.37 18.69
CA SER A 348 -22.93 -9.72 19.92
C SER A 348 -23.25 -8.53 20.84
N SER A 349 -22.53 -7.42 20.68
CA SER A 349 -22.68 -6.24 21.51
C SER A 349 -23.76 -5.31 20.95
N SER A 350 -25.01 -5.44 21.40
CA SER A 350 -26.13 -4.53 21.05
C SER A 350 -25.92 -3.06 21.45
N SER A 351 -24.77 -2.72 22.05
CA SER A 351 -24.32 -1.40 22.47
C SER A 351 -23.22 -0.80 21.57
N LEU A 352 -22.72 -1.55 20.58
CA LEU A 352 -21.72 -1.09 19.60
C LEU A 352 -22.35 -0.62 18.27
N GLU A 353 -23.64 -0.83 18.06
CA GLU A 353 -24.45 -0.14 17.03
C GLU A 353 -24.67 1.32 17.43
N GLN A 354 -23.59 2.09 17.50
CA GLN A 354 -23.65 3.54 17.43
C GLN A 354 -22.68 3.99 16.34
N PRO A 355 -23.00 5.05 15.59
CA PRO A 355 -22.23 5.45 14.42
C PRO A 355 -20.78 5.62 14.85
N ILE A 356 -19.92 4.69 14.42
CA ILE A 356 -18.55 4.57 14.92
C ILE A 356 -17.78 5.85 14.55
N PHE A 357 -18.25 6.54 13.50
CA PHE A 357 -17.72 7.79 12.97
C PHE A 357 -18.90 8.69 12.57
N LYS A 358 -18.70 10.02 12.48
CA LYS A 358 -19.72 10.91 11.89
C LYS A 358 -20.13 10.31 10.51
N ASN A 359 -21.34 9.73 10.45
CA ASN A 359 -22.09 9.34 9.25
C ASN A 359 -21.87 7.95 8.59
N ILE A 360 -21.14 6.98 9.18
CA ILE A 360 -20.99 5.63 8.55
C ILE A 360 -21.17 4.50 9.58
N GLU A 361 -22.08 3.56 9.27
CA GLU A 361 -22.38 2.35 10.04
C GLU A 361 -21.77 1.11 9.36
N ILE A 362 -21.03 0.29 10.11
CA ILE A 362 -20.43 -0.95 9.60
C ILE A 362 -21.37 -2.11 9.93
N ASN A 363 -22.17 -2.51 8.94
CA ASN A 363 -23.10 -3.64 9.07
C ASN A 363 -22.34 -4.99 9.06
N ARG A 364 -22.68 -5.88 10.00
CA ARG A 364 -22.13 -7.24 10.18
C ARG A 364 -23.18 -8.36 10.06
N ASP A 365 -24.23 -8.13 9.29
CA ASP A 365 -25.31 -9.07 8.96
C ASP A 365 -24.87 -10.12 7.93
N PHE A 366 -23.71 -10.73 8.16
CA PHE A 366 -23.16 -11.83 7.36
C PHE A 366 -22.46 -12.84 8.26
N GLU A 367 -22.18 -14.03 7.75
CA GLU A 367 -21.42 -15.07 8.42
C GLU A 367 -19.95 -15.00 7.97
N LEU A 368 -19.03 -15.14 8.93
CA LEU A 368 -17.60 -15.16 8.66
C LEU A 368 -17.04 -16.56 8.90
N GLN A 369 -16.63 -17.23 7.82
CA GLN A 369 -16.07 -18.58 7.82
C GLN A 369 -14.55 -18.54 7.55
N ILE A 370 -13.78 -19.18 8.44
CA ILE A 370 -12.33 -19.33 8.30
C ILE A 370 -12.02 -20.78 7.92
N LEU A 371 -11.39 -20.99 6.76
CA LEU A 371 -11.13 -22.30 6.18
C LEU A 371 -9.62 -22.57 6.16
N PRO A 372 -9.12 -23.56 6.91
CA PRO A 372 -7.69 -23.87 6.96
C PRO A 372 -7.26 -24.79 5.81
N PHE A 373 -6.10 -24.51 5.23
CA PHE A 373 -5.51 -25.24 4.10
C PHE A 373 -4.08 -25.71 4.37
N SER A 374 -3.66 -26.68 3.56
CA SER A 374 -2.31 -27.25 3.58
C SER A 374 -1.32 -26.47 2.70
N SER A 375 -1.81 -25.74 1.69
CA SER A 375 -0.98 -25.02 0.72
C SER A 375 -1.73 -23.84 0.10
N GLY A 376 -0.99 -22.80 -0.30
CA GLY A 376 -1.55 -21.67 -1.05
C GLY A 376 -2.04 -22.06 -2.46
N GLU A 377 -1.48 -23.11 -3.08
CA GLU A 377 -1.97 -23.63 -4.37
C GLU A 377 -3.40 -24.18 -4.26
N GLU A 378 -3.70 -24.90 -3.18
CA GLU A 378 -5.06 -25.37 -2.90
C GLU A 378 -6.04 -24.21 -2.72
N MET A 379 -5.63 -23.20 -1.95
CA MET A 379 -6.40 -21.96 -1.74
C MET A 379 -6.66 -21.22 -3.06
N ASN A 380 -5.64 -21.06 -3.91
CA ASN A 380 -5.81 -20.43 -5.23
C ASN A 380 -6.79 -21.20 -6.12
N ARG A 381 -6.72 -22.54 -6.12
CA ARG A 381 -7.67 -23.38 -6.87
C ARG A 381 -9.11 -23.23 -6.37
N GLN A 382 -9.32 -23.18 -5.06
CA GLN A 382 -10.65 -22.98 -4.47
C GLN A 382 -11.19 -21.57 -4.73
N MET A 383 -10.36 -20.53 -4.57
CA MET A 383 -10.73 -19.16 -4.92
C MET A 383 -11.12 -19.04 -6.40
N LYS A 384 -10.40 -19.73 -7.30
CA LYS A 384 -10.70 -19.71 -8.74
C LYS A 384 -12.04 -20.38 -9.08
N ARG A 385 -12.51 -21.29 -8.23
CA ARG A 385 -13.85 -21.91 -8.31
C ARG A 385 -14.94 -21.10 -7.61
N GLY A 386 -14.60 -19.97 -6.99
CA GLY A 386 -15.54 -19.19 -6.18
C GLY A 386 -15.90 -19.84 -4.84
N GLU A 387 -15.09 -20.79 -4.37
CA GLU A 387 -15.26 -21.45 -3.07
C GLU A 387 -14.68 -20.60 -1.91
N LEU A 388 -13.72 -19.73 -2.21
CA LEU A 388 -13.13 -18.75 -1.28
C LEU A 388 -13.25 -17.33 -1.84
N ASP A 389 -13.52 -16.37 -0.96
CA ASP A 389 -13.66 -14.96 -1.31
C ASP A 389 -12.39 -14.17 -1.00
N ILE A 390 -11.75 -14.50 0.13
CA ILE A 390 -10.43 -13.98 0.54
C ILE A 390 -9.46 -15.14 0.75
N CYS A 391 -8.21 -14.96 0.34
CA CYS A 391 -7.11 -15.87 0.66
C CYS A 391 -5.96 -15.09 1.28
N ILE A 392 -5.39 -15.61 2.36
CA ILE A 392 -4.16 -15.07 2.94
C ILE A 392 -2.99 -15.94 2.48
N LEU A 393 -2.09 -15.38 1.67
CA LEU A 393 -1.11 -16.13 0.90
C LEU A 393 0.32 -15.65 1.17
N ASP A 394 1.28 -16.57 1.15
CA ASP A 394 2.70 -16.22 1.15
C ASP A 394 3.14 -15.61 -0.20
N ASP A 395 4.36 -15.06 -0.23
CA ASP A 395 4.90 -14.33 -1.38
C ASP A 395 4.86 -15.09 -2.72
N ILE A 396 5.13 -16.40 -2.72
CA ILE A 396 5.07 -17.20 -3.95
C ILE A 396 3.62 -17.53 -4.33
N SER A 397 2.78 -17.90 -3.36
CA SER A 397 1.37 -18.19 -3.61
C SER A 397 0.61 -16.93 -4.06
N LEU A 398 1.01 -15.75 -3.61
CA LEU A 398 0.54 -14.45 -4.10
C LEU A 398 0.86 -14.25 -5.58
N LEU A 399 2.11 -14.48 -6.00
CA LEU A 399 2.49 -14.34 -7.41
C LEU A 399 1.76 -15.34 -8.31
N ASN A 400 1.55 -16.56 -7.81
CA ASN A 400 0.75 -17.56 -8.48
C ASN A 400 -0.72 -17.11 -8.61
N ASN A 401 -1.28 -16.47 -7.57
CA ASN A 401 -2.62 -15.88 -7.61
C ASN A 401 -2.69 -14.75 -8.65
N GLY A 402 -1.83 -13.73 -8.56
CA GLY A 402 -1.82 -12.64 -9.53
C GLY A 402 -1.67 -13.13 -10.98
N SER A 403 -0.78 -14.10 -11.21
CA SER A 403 -0.59 -14.68 -12.55
C SER A 403 -1.79 -15.47 -13.06
N GLN A 404 -2.48 -16.25 -12.23
CA GLN A 404 -3.58 -17.12 -12.67
C GLN A 404 -4.92 -16.38 -12.84
N PHE A 405 -5.01 -15.19 -12.27
CA PHE A 405 -6.20 -14.34 -12.28
C PHE A 405 -6.04 -13.14 -13.23
N PHE A 406 -4.89 -12.96 -13.87
CA PHE A 406 -4.68 -11.97 -14.92
C PHE A 406 -5.07 -12.50 -16.30
N ASN A 407 -5.82 -11.73 -17.08
CA ASN A 407 -6.26 -12.07 -18.44
C ASN A 407 -5.78 -11.06 -19.50
N ASP A 408 -4.64 -10.39 -19.24
CA ASP A 408 -4.07 -9.26 -20.00
C ASP A 408 -4.78 -7.91 -19.84
N LEU A 409 -6.07 -7.88 -19.49
CA LEU A 409 -6.86 -6.65 -19.38
C LEU A 409 -7.32 -6.34 -17.96
N SER A 410 -7.61 -7.36 -17.15
CA SER A 410 -8.13 -7.23 -15.80
C SER A 410 -7.64 -8.37 -14.90
N PHE A 411 -7.88 -8.19 -13.60
CA PHE A 411 -7.60 -9.23 -12.61
C PHE A 411 -8.88 -9.76 -11.99
N GLY A 412 -9.01 -11.09 -11.91
CA GLY A 412 -10.06 -11.76 -11.15
C GLY A 412 -9.87 -11.74 -9.62
N SER A 413 -8.70 -11.28 -9.14
CA SER A 413 -8.41 -11.03 -7.73
C SER A 413 -7.58 -9.75 -7.55
N LYS A 414 -7.59 -9.15 -6.37
CA LYS A 414 -6.73 -8.01 -6.01
C LYS A 414 -6.00 -8.27 -4.71
N LEU A 415 -4.77 -7.77 -4.59
CA LEU A 415 -4.03 -7.74 -3.32
C LEU A 415 -4.50 -6.51 -2.53
N ILE A 416 -5.28 -6.73 -1.47
CA ILE A 416 -6.00 -5.68 -0.75
C ILE A 416 -5.38 -5.26 0.59
N GLY A 417 -4.34 -5.97 1.04
CA GLY A 417 -3.65 -5.67 2.28
C GLY A 417 -2.58 -6.70 2.61
N ILE A 418 -1.90 -6.48 3.73
CA ILE A 418 -0.89 -7.40 4.27
C ILE A 418 -1.42 -8.01 5.58
N ALA A 419 -1.35 -9.33 5.73
CA ALA A 419 -1.68 -9.96 7.00
C ALA A 419 -0.51 -9.86 7.98
N SER A 420 0.69 -10.15 7.50
CA SER A 420 1.93 -10.06 8.28
C SER A 420 3.16 -10.11 7.39
N TYR A 421 4.31 -9.76 7.94
CA TYR A 421 5.60 -9.92 7.27
C TYR A 421 6.73 -10.17 8.27
N ASN A 422 7.85 -10.70 7.79
CA ASN A 422 9.10 -10.80 8.53
C ASN A 422 10.22 -10.08 7.78
N LEU A 423 10.83 -9.06 8.41
CA LEU A 423 11.89 -8.25 7.78
C LEU A 423 13.25 -8.95 7.74
N LEU A 424 13.47 -9.94 8.59
CA LEU A 424 14.75 -10.61 8.79
C LEU A 424 14.81 -11.99 8.11
N GLY A 425 13.66 -12.55 7.69
CA GLY A 425 13.54 -13.91 7.17
C GLY A 425 13.67 -15.00 8.24
N GLN A 426 13.50 -14.65 9.52
CA GLN A 426 13.67 -15.59 10.64
C GLN A 426 12.49 -16.54 10.85
N ASP A 427 11.42 -16.32 10.10
CA ASP A 427 10.21 -17.13 10.07
C ASP A 427 10.34 -18.40 9.21
N VAL A 428 11.50 -18.60 8.54
CA VAL A 428 11.86 -19.82 7.82
C VAL A 428 13.14 -20.40 8.43
N ASN A 429 13.19 -21.72 8.58
CA ASN A 429 14.34 -22.43 9.13
C ASN A 429 14.74 -23.61 8.27
N ILE A 430 16.03 -23.96 8.36
CA ILE A 430 16.58 -25.20 7.81
C ILE A 430 16.75 -26.16 8.97
N VAL A 431 16.01 -27.26 8.93
CA VAL A 431 15.98 -28.32 9.94
C VAL A 431 16.80 -29.49 9.44
N LEU A 432 17.64 -30.01 10.32
CA LEU A 432 18.55 -31.11 10.06
C LEU A 432 18.27 -32.24 11.04
N HIS A 433 18.56 -33.48 10.67
CA HIS A 433 18.64 -34.55 11.66
C HIS A 433 19.71 -34.20 12.71
N LYS A 434 19.50 -34.52 14.00
CA LYS A 434 20.42 -34.15 15.10
C LYS A 434 21.86 -34.62 14.86
N ASP A 435 22.01 -35.82 14.30
CA ASP A 435 23.30 -36.43 13.93
C ASP A 435 23.94 -35.86 12.64
N SER A 436 23.33 -34.87 11.99
CA SER A 436 23.82 -34.33 10.72
C SER A 436 25.17 -33.63 10.89
N ALA A 437 26.10 -33.88 9.96
CA ALA A 437 27.40 -33.21 9.90
C ALA A 437 27.33 -31.80 9.28
N ILE A 438 26.16 -31.36 8.81
CA ILE A 438 25.94 -30.03 8.22
C ILE A 438 25.95 -28.98 9.34
N ASN A 439 26.82 -27.98 9.21
CA ASN A 439 26.99 -26.91 10.20
C ASN A 439 26.87 -25.49 9.63
N ASN A 440 26.99 -25.34 8.30
CA ASN A 440 26.80 -24.06 7.61
C ASN A 440 26.01 -24.25 6.30
N VAL A 441 25.74 -23.14 5.60
CA VAL A 441 24.97 -23.15 4.34
C VAL A 441 25.74 -23.84 3.21
N GLN A 442 27.05 -23.68 3.12
CA GLN A 442 27.89 -24.29 2.09
C GLN A 442 27.88 -25.83 2.17
N ASP A 443 27.73 -26.40 3.38
CA ASP A 443 27.60 -27.84 3.60
C ASP A 443 26.32 -28.45 2.98
N LEU A 444 25.34 -27.60 2.57
CA LEU A 444 24.15 -28.03 1.84
C LEU A 444 24.45 -28.40 0.38
N LYS A 445 25.65 -28.10 -0.12
CA LYS A 445 26.08 -28.50 -1.47
C LYS A 445 26.11 -30.02 -1.61
N GLY A 446 25.54 -30.53 -2.69
CA GLY A 446 25.37 -31.95 -3.01
C GLY A 446 24.30 -32.67 -2.20
N LYS A 447 23.57 -31.97 -1.30
CA LYS A 447 22.60 -32.57 -0.39
C LYS A 447 21.21 -32.70 -0.99
N ARG A 448 20.42 -33.61 -0.43
CA ARG A 448 18.99 -33.76 -0.70
C ARG A 448 18.21 -32.88 0.28
N ILE A 449 17.59 -31.84 -0.24
CA ILE A 449 16.91 -30.82 0.55
C ILE A 449 15.43 -30.87 0.23
N SER A 450 14.59 -31.10 1.24
CA SER A 450 13.14 -31.11 1.10
C SER A 450 12.55 -29.73 1.36
N THR A 451 11.53 -29.35 0.60
CA THR A 451 10.70 -28.15 0.81
C THR A 451 9.42 -28.28 -0.01
N LEU A 452 8.33 -27.65 0.41
CA LEU A 452 7.11 -27.58 -0.40
C LEU A 452 7.35 -26.60 -1.56
N PHE A 453 7.29 -27.08 -2.80
CA PHE A 453 7.47 -26.21 -3.96
C PHE A 453 6.34 -25.19 -4.04
N GLY A 454 6.66 -23.97 -4.46
CA GLY A 454 5.68 -22.88 -4.51
C GLY A 454 5.44 -22.20 -3.16
N SER A 455 6.21 -22.51 -2.11
CA SER A 455 6.10 -21.86 -0.80
C SER A 455 7.17 -20.79 -0.57
N ASN A 456 6.97 -19.95 0.45
CA ASN A 456 8.02 -19.06 0.96
C ASN A 456 9.29 -19.84 1.37
N ALA A 457 9.16 -21.03 1.96
CA ALA A 457 10.32 -21.87 2.29
C ALA A 457 11.12 -22.30 1.06
N HIS A 458 10.45 -22.49 -0.08
CA HIS A 458 11.10 -22.76 -1.35
C HIS A 458 11.84 -21.53 -1.89
N ARG A 459 11.20 -20.36 -1.88
CA ARG A 459 11.87 -19.10 -2.27
C ARG A 459 13.07 -18.79 -1.37
N PHE A 460 12.93 -19.06 -0.07
CA PHE A 460 13.98 -18.85 0.91
C PHE A 460 15.24 -19.63 0.56
N ILE A 461 15.13 -20.94 0.26
CA ILE A 461 16.32 -21.73 -0.07
C ILE A 461 16.97 -21.31 -1.40
N ILE A 462 16.15 -20.95 -2.41
CA ILE A 462 16.65 -20.42 -3.69
C ILE A 462 17.44 -19.12 -3.44
N THR A 463 16.89 -18.20 -2.65
CA THR A 463 17.53 -16.91 -2.37
C THR A 463 18.75 -17.06 -1.47
N LEU A 464 18.71 -17.97 -0.50
CA LEU A 464 19.84 -18.26 0.37
C LEU A 464 21.03 -18.81 -0.44
N PHE A 465 20.81 -19.73 -1.38
CA PHE A 465 21.87 -20.25 -2.24
C PHE A 465 22.52 -19.14 -3.07
N ASP A 466 21.72 -18.26 -3.68
CA ASP A 466 22.24 -17.12 -4.46
C ASP A 466 23.13 -16.20 -3.61
N LEU A 467 22.74 -15.89 -2.36
CA LEU A 467 23.53 -15.05 -1.44
C LEU A 467 24.87 -15.69 -1.05
N TYR A 468 24.99 -17.01 -1.20
CA TYR A 468 26.21 -17.78 -0.97
C TYR A 468 26.93 -18.14 -2.28
N ASN A 469 26.55 -17.55 -3.41
CA ASN A 469 27.09 -17.83 -4.75
C ASN A 469 26.96 -19.32 -5.14
N MET A 470 25.86 -19.94 -4.74
CA MET A 470 25.48 -21.31 -5.10
C MET A 470 24.23 -21.30 -5.99
N ASP A 471 24.11 -22.28 -6.88
CA ASP A 471 22.94 -22.46 -7.74
C ASP A 471 22.13 -23.65 -7.22
N VAL A 472 20.96 -23.38 -6.63
CA VAL A 472 20.11 -24.42 -6.03
C VAL A 472 19.71 -25.53 -7.01
N SER A 473 19.68 -25.26 -8.32
CA SER A 473 19.33 -26.25 -9.35
C SER A 473 20.47 -27.19 -9.72
N LYS A 474 21.72 -26.80 -9.42
CA LYS A 474 22.94 -27.56 -9.76
C LYS A 474 23.67 -28.08 -8.53
N ASP A 475 23.66 -27.31 -7.45
CA ASP A 475 24.41 -27.55 -6.24
C ASP A 475 23.64 -28.36 -5.20
N CYS A 476 22.37 -28.69 -5.40
CA CYS A 476 21.65 -29.61 -4.51
C CYS A 476 20.54 -30.38 -5.25
N ARG A 477 19.95 -31.37 -4.59
CA ARG A 477 18.75 -32.06 -5.06
C ARG A 477 17.55 -31.61 -4.23
N LEU A 478 16.78 -30.65 -4.76
CA LEU A 478 15.50 -30.27 -4.18
C LEU A 478 14.46 -31.39 -4.34
N VAL A 479 13.69 -31.64 -3.27
CA VAL A 479 12.59 -32.61 -3.24
C VAL A 479 11.32 -31.89 -2.82
N ASN A 480 10.27 -32.00 -3.64
CA ASN A 480 8.95 -31.45 -3.33
C ASN A 480 8.19 -32.41 -2.40
N GLU A 481 8.06 -32.07 -1.13
CA GLU A 481 7.28 -32.85 -0.16
C GLU A 481 6.44 -31.93 0.72
N ASP A 482 5.24 -32.40 1.09
CA ASP A 482 4.43 -31.76 2.12
C ASP A 482 5.08 -31.90 3.51
N PRO A 483 4.66 -31.10 4.51
CA PRO A 483 5.28 -31.13 5.83
C PRO A 483 5.28 -32.50 6.52
N ARG A 484 4.24 -33.32 6.34
CA ARG A 484 4.12 -34.65 6.96
C ARG A 484 5.12 -35.62 6.33
N ARG A 485 5.21 -35.62 5.00
CA ARG A 485 6.16 -36.45 4.27
C ARG A 485 7.60 -36.02 4.53
N ALA A 486 7.90 -34.72 4.48
CA ALA A 486 9.23 -34.18 4.77
C ALA A 486 9.72 -34.55 6.18
N SER A 487 8.85 -34.49 7.19
CA SER A 487 9.18 -34.91 8.56
C SER A 487 9.62 -36.37 8.63
N ARG A 488 8.88 -37.27 7.97
CA ARG A 488 9.21 -38.70 7.94
C ARG A 488 10.49 -38.96 7.14
N SER A 489 10.66 -38.28 6.01
CA SER A 489 11.88 -38.36 5.21
C SER A 489 13.11 -37.94 6.01
N LEU A 490 13.01 -36.85 6.79
CA LEU A 490 14.10 -36.38 7.65
C LEU A 490 14.42 -37.37 8.78
N ALA A 491 13.39 -37.90 9.45
CA ALA A 491 13.54 -38.90 10.50
C ALA A 491 14.22 -40.19 9.98
N ASN A 492 13.83 -40.64 8.79
CA ASN A 492 14.41 -41.80 8.11
C ASN A 492 15.73 -41.50 7.39
N LYS A 493 16.24 -40.26 7.46
CA LYS A 493 17.47 -39.80 6.81
C LYS A 493 17.48 -40.02 5.28
N THR A 494 16.30 -40.02 4.63
CA THR A 494 16.19 -40.07 3.16
C THR A 494 16.43 -38.70 2.51
N ILE A 495 16.37 -37.64 3.32
CA ILE A 495 16.78 -36.26 3.00
C ILE A 495 17.79 -35.80 4.05
N ASP A 496 18.67 -34.89 3.66
CA ASP A 496 19.73 -34.36 4.53
C ASP A 496 19.26 -33.11 5.31
N ALA A 497 18.35 -32.33 4.71
CA ALA A 497 17.81 -31.11 5.27
C ALA A 497 16.35 -30.90 4.85
N TYR A 498 15.58 -30.22 5.68
CA TYR A 498 14.21 -29.80 5.40
C TYR A 498 14.06 -28.30 5.66
N VAL A 499 13.58 -27.54 4.68
CA VAL A 499 13.35 -26.11 4.79
C VAL A 499 11.87 -25.86 5.02
N CYS A 500 11.52 -25.24 6.15
CA CYS A 500 10.12 -25.05 6.54
C CYS A 500 9.90 -23.79 7.38
N CYS A 501 8.63 -23.45 7.63
CA CYS A 501 8.27 -22.35 8.52
C CYS A 501 8.75 -22.60 9.95
N HIS A 502 8.96 -21.52 10.70
CA HIS A 502 9.47 -21.56 12.06
C HIS A 502 8.58 -22.35 13.01
N THR A 503 7.26 -22.18 12.89
CA THR A 503 6.25 -22.90 13.68
C THR A 503 6.50 -24.40 13.64
N PHE A 504 6.63 -24.92 12.42
CA PHE A 504 6.83 -26.35 12.17
C PHE A 504 8.22 -26.83 12.57
N ALA A 505 9.27 -26.04 12.31
CA ALA A 505 10.63 -26.35 12.74
C ALA A 505 10.71 -26.51 14.28
N SER A 506 10.02 -25.64 15.01
CA SER A 506 9.97 -25.68 16.47
C SER A 506 9.11 -26.83 17.01
N ILE A 507 8.12 -27.32 16.26
CA ILE A 507 7.42 -28.58 16.58
C ILE A 507 8.37 -29.77 16.42
N LEU A 508 9.12 -29.83 15.31
CA LEU A 508 10.08 -30.92 15.06
C LEU A 508 11.16 -31.00 16.14
N GLU A 509 11.71 -29.85 16.59
CA GLU A 509 12.68 -29.81 17.69
C GLU A 509 12.14 -30.41 19.00
N ALA A 510 10.83 -30.30 19.25
CA ALA A 510 10.22 -30.90 20.44
C ALA A 510 10.27 -32.45 20.44
N TYR A 511 10.35 -33.07 19.26
CA TYR A 511 10.51 -34.52 19.12
C TYR A 511 11.97 -34.99 19.29
N ALA A 512 12.92 -34.09 19.58
CA ALA A 512 14.30 -34.38 19.97
C ALA A 512 15.14 -35.23 18.99
N PHE A 513 14.77 -35.28 17.71
CA PHE A 513 15.55 -35.93 16.65
C PHE A 513 16.15 -34.97 15.62
N VAL A 514 15.89 -33.67 15.75
CA VAL A 514 16.37 -32.63 14.83
C VAL A 514 17.18 -31.55 15.54
N LYS A 515 17.93 -30.78 14.75
CA LYS A 515 18.54 -29.50 15.12
C LYS A 515 18.28 -28.46 14.01
N LYS A 516 18.20 -27.18 14.34
CA LYS A 516 18.20 -26.10 13.33
C LYS A 516 19.63 -25.78 12.88
N LEU A 517 19.81 -25.54 11.58
CA LEU A 517 21.06 -25.00 11.04
C LEU A 517 21.18 -23.53 11.50
N PRO A 518 22.24 -23.16 12.24
CA PRO A 518 22.46 -21.77 12.59
C PRO A 518 22.76 -20.96 11.33
N LEU A 519 21.91 -20.00 11.01
CA LEU A 519 22.18 -19.02 9.96
C LEU A 519 22.87 -17.83 10.61
N SER A 520 24.02 -17.43 10.05
CA SER A 520 24.79 -16.25 10.45
C SER A 520 23.86 -15.03 10.53
N GLN A 521 23.56 -14.56 11.74
CA GLN A 521 22.81 -13.32 11.98
C GLN A 521 23.71 -12.09 11.82
N THR A 522 24.53 -12.06 10.77
CA THR A 522 25.22 -10.84 10.37
C THR A 522 24.19 -9.88 9.78
N ASP A 523 24.38 -8.57 9.94
CA ASP A 523 23.47 -7.53 9.40
C ASP A 523 23.14 -7.69 7.91
N SER A 524 23.98 -8.42 7.17
CA SER A 524 23.91 -8.67 5.73
C SER A 524 22.94 -9.76 5.27
N LEU A 525 22.57 -10.76 6.09
CA LEU A 525 21.73 -11.87 5.63
C LEU A 525 20.25 -11.65 5.99
N ARG A 526 19.52 -10.91 5.14
CA ARG A 526 18.08 -10.62 5.31
C ARG A 526 17.29 -11.09 4.09
N ILE A 527 16.40 -12.07 4.29
CA ILE A 527 15.52 -12.58 3.23
C ILE A 527 14.08 -12.30 3.66
N PRO A 528 13.54 -11.08 3.41
CA PRO A 528 12.23 -10.71 3.91
C PRO A 528 11.13 -11.57 3.29
N SER A 529 10.04 -11.74 4.01
CA SER A 529 8.88 -12.52 3.60
C SER A 529 7.58 -11.79 3.95
N ILE A 530 6.54 -11.94 3.12
CA ILE A 530 5.25 -11.28 3.31
C ILE A 530 4.10 -12.29 3.22
N ARG A 531 2.98 -11.97 3.88
CA ARG A 531 1.70 -12.64 3.75
C ARG A 531 0.69 -11.61 3.31
N GLY A 532 0.23 -11.72 2.07
CA GLY A 532 -0.73 -10.79 1.47
C GLY A 532 -2.15 -11.32 1.58
N ILE A 533 -3.10 -10.40 1.63
CA ILE A 533 -4.52 -10.67 1.66
C ILE A 533 -5.04 -10.40 0.25
N VAL A 534 -5.43 -11.45 -0.48
CA VAL A 534 -6.06 -11.30 -1.79
C VAL A 534 -7.56 -11.51 -1.69
N CYS A 535 -8.32 -10.72 -2.43
CA CYS A 535 -9.77 -10.83 -2.48
C CYS A 535 -10.22 -10.94 -3.94
N ARG A 536 -11.26 -11.74 -4.20
CA ARG A 536 -11.86 -11.87 -5.53
C ARG A 536 -12.39 -10.51 -5.99
N SER A 537 -11.98 -10.05 -7.17
CA SER A 537 -12.40 -8.74 -7.70
C SER A 537 -13.92 -8.63 -7.83
N GLN A 538 -14.58 -9.71 -8.25
CA GLN A 538 -16.03 -9.78 -8.31
C GLN A 538 -16.68 -9.65 -6.93
N PHE A 539 -16.11 -10.27 -5.89
CA PHE A 539 -16.63 -10.17 -4.53
C PHE A 539 -16.47 -8.75 -3.95
N ILE A 540 -15.36 -8.07 -4.26
CA ILE A 540 -15.18 -6.64 -3.92
C ILE A 540 -16.29 -5.79 -4.55
N LYS A 541 -16.62 -6.03 -5.82
CA LYS A 541 -17.66 -5.29 -6.56
C LYS A 541 -19.06 -5.55 -6.01
N GLU A 542 -19.40 -6.80 -5.73
CA GLU A 542 -20.74 -7.21 -5.25
C GLU A 542 -20.95 -6.88 -3.76
N ASN A 543 -19.89 -7.00 -2.95
CA ASN A 543 -19.96 -6.96 -1.49
C ASN A 543 -18.94 -6.01 -0.83
N PRO A 544 -18.81 -4.74 -1.28
CA PRO A 544 -17.76 -3.83 -0.78
C PRO A 544 -17.89 -3.56 0.73
N LYS A 545 -19.12 -3.53 1.26
CA LYS A 545 -19.37 -3.33 2.70
C LYS A 545 -18.85 -4.48 3.56
N ILE A 546 -18.97 -5.71 3.08
CA ILE A 546 -18.45 -6.90 3.78
C ILE A 546 -16.92 -6.86 3.82
N VAL A 547 -16.28 -6.47 2.71
CA VAL A 547 -14.82 -6.31 2.65
C VAL A 547 -14.34 -5.20 3.59
N VAL A 548 -15.05 -4.06 3.64
CA VAL A 548 -14.78 -2.97 4.59
C VAL A 548 -14.91 -3.45 6.04
N ALA A 549 -15.95 -4.21 6.38
CA ALA A 549 -16.12 -4.78 7.71
C ALA A 549 -14.96 -5.71 8.09
N TYR A 550 -14.53 -6.59 7.18
CA TYR A 550 -13.37 -7.46 7.39
C TYR A 550 -12.08 -6.66 7.63
N LEU A 551 -11.77 -5.66 6.78
CA LEU A 551 -10.56 -4.84 6.91
C LEU A 551 -10.58 -3.98 8.18
N HIS A 552 -11.75 -3.50 8.60
CA HIS A 552 -11.94 -2.85 9.89
C HIS A 552 -11.61 -3.79 11.05
N ASP A 553 -12.20 -4.98 11.05
CA ASP A 553 -12.01 -5.94 12.14
C ASP A 553 -10.58 -6.49 12.18
N LEU A 554 -9.91 -6.57 11.03
CA LEU A 554 -8.48 -6.86 10.93
C LEU A 554 -7.62 -5.79 11.63
N LEU A 555 -7.91 -4.51 11.43
CA LEU A 555 -7.17 -3.43 12.08
C LEU A 555 -7.38 -3.41 13.59
N VAL A 556 -8.63 -3.59 14.04
CA VAL A 556 -8.96 -3.70 15.46
C VAL A 556 -8.28 -4.92 16.08
N ALA A 557 -8.28 -6.06 15.39
CA ALA A 557 -7.55 -7.25 15.82
C ALA A 557 -6.06 -6.96 15.97
N ASN A 558 -5.43 -6.39 14.94
CA ASN A 558 -4.00 -6.10 14.97
C ASN A 558 -3.61 -5.18 16.15
N TYR A 559 -4.41 -4.16 16.44
CA TYR A 559 -4.20 -3.29 17.60
C TYR A 559 -4.33 -4.06 18.93
N TRP A 560 -5.39 -4.87 19.07
CA TRP A 560 -5.61 -5.68 20.27
C TRP A 560 -4.47 -6.68 20.51
N PHE A 561 -4.03 -7.36 19.46
CA PHE A 561 -2.92 -8.31 19.52
C PHE A 561 -1.60 -7.67 19.96
N ASN A 562 -1.30 -6.46 19.47
CA ASN A 562 -0.09 -5.72 19.84
C ASN A 562 -0.15 -5.15 21.26
N SER A 563 -1.31 -4.68 21.71
CA SER A 563 -1.50 -4.08 23.05
C SER A 563 -1.68 -5.13 24.16
N SER A 564 -2.08 -6.34 23.82
CA SER A 564 -2.46 -7.39 24.79
C SER A 564 -1.75 -8.74 24.55
N PRO A 565 -0.41 -8.80 24.44
CA PRO A 565 0.30 -9.99 23.95
C PRO A 565 0.06 -11.28 24.76
N ILE A 566 -0.18 -11.17 26.07
CA ILE A 566 -0.48 -12.33 26.93
C ILE A 566 -1.85 -12.94 26.57
N LYS A 567 -2.88 -12.08 26.49
CA LYS A 567 -4.25 -12.48 26.15
C LYS A 567 -4.34 -13.00 24.71
N ALA A 568 -3.68 -12.30 23.80
CA ALA A 568 -3.48 -12.71 22.42
C ALA A 568 -2.87 -14.12 22.31
N THR A 569 -1.83 -14.37 23.10
CA THR A 569 -1.15 -15.67 23.11
C THR A 569 -2.08 -16.78 23.56
N ASP A 570 -2.81 -16.58 24.65
CA ASP A 570 -3.77 -17.53 25.17
C ASP A 570 -4.90 -17.80 24.16
N LEU A 571 -5.47 -16.77 23.53
CA LEU A 571 -6.48 -16.92 22.47
C LEU A 571 -5.94 -17.76 21.31
N LEU A 572 -4.77 -17.41 20.78
CA LEU A 572 -4.17 -18.15 19.68
C LEU A 572 -3.91 -19.60 20.08
N THR A 573 -3.31 -19.89 21.24
CA THR A 573 -3.05 -21.29 21.63
C THR A 573 -4.29 -22.17 21.81
N LYS A 574 -5.51 -21.60 21.90
CA LYS A 574 -6.77 -22.36 21.87
C LYS A 574 -7.18 -22.78 20.45
N VAL A 575 -6.77 -22.00 19.46
CA VAL A 575 -7.14 -22.16 18.04
C VAL A 575 -6.04 -22.83 17.23
N ILE A 576 -4.78 -22.58 17.61
CA ILE A 576 -3.57 -23.13 16.99
C ILE A 576 -2.85 -24.07 17.94
N ASP A 577 -2.48 -25.24 17.42
CA ASP A 577 -1.69 -26.26 18.15
C ASP A 577 -0.20 -25.87 18.20
N VAL A 578 0.09 -24.76 18.89
CA VAL A 578 1.44 -24.23 19.09
C VAL A 578 1.68 -23.85 20.55
N ARG A 579 2.96 -23.90 20.94
CA ARG A 579 3.40 -23.55 22.30
C ARG A 579 3.34 -22.04 22.50
N LYS A 580 2.93 -21.61 23.70
CA LYS A 580 2.91 -20.18 24.11
C LYS A 580 4.22 -19.45 23.81
N SER A 581 5.36 -20.12 23.98
CA SER A 581 6.68 -19.54 23.68
C SER A 581 6.85 -19.12 22.22
N GLN A 582 6.28 -19.86 21.28
CA GLN A 582 6.36 -19.55 19.84
C GLN A 582 5.48 -18.34 19.50
N VAL A 583 4.28 -18.27 20.09
CA VAL A 583 3.38 -17.12 19.91
C VAL A 583 4.00 -15.85 20.51
N ASN A 584 4.58 -15.95 21.72
CA ASN A 584 5.33 -14.84 22.33
C ASN A 584 6.52 -14.39 21.47
N GLN A 585 7.23 -15.33 20.82
CA GLN A 585 8.32 -15.00 19.91
C GLN A 585 7.83 -14.24 18.66
N PHE A 586 6.63 -14.56 18.16
CA PHE A 586 6.04 -13.85 17.03
C PHE A 586 5.82 -12.36 17.34
N PHE A 587 5.36 -12.02 18.55
CA PHE A 587 5.16 -10.63 18.96
C PHE A 587 6.44 -9.90 19.41
N ASN A 588 7.56 -10.62 19.56
CA ASN A 588 8.81 -10.00 19.96
C ASN A 588 9.47 -9.30 18.75
N PRO A 589 9.67 -7.96 18.80
CA PRO A 589 10.12 -7.18 17.66
C PRO A 589 11.52 -7.57 17.15
N VAL A 590 12.36 -8.18 18.01
CA VAL A 590 13.71 -8.68 17.69
C VAL A 590 13.68 -9.74 16.59
N PHE A 591 12.59 -10.51 16.48
CA PHE A 591 12.46 -11.57 15.47
C PHE A 591 11.95 -11.07 14.11
N GLY A 592 11.72 -9.75 13.98
CA GLY A 592 11.38 -9.12 12.71
C GLY A 592 9.96 -9.32 12.20
N ASN A 593 9.12 -10.10 12.90
CA ASN A 593 7.70 -10.28 12.56
C ASN A 593 6.90 -9.01 12.83
N ARG A 594 5.96 -8.67 11.95
CA ARG A 594 5.06 -7.52 12.09
C ARG A 594 3.67 -7.88 11.57
N ILE A 595 2.65 -7.30 12.21
CA ILE A 595 1.25 -7.31 11.76
C ILE A 595 0.85 -5.87 11.43
N ASP A 596 0.95 -5.53 10.15
CA ASP A 596 0.66 -4.19 9.63
C ASP A 596 0.08 -4.38 8.22
N PRO A 597 -1.19 -3.98 8.00
CA PRO A 597 -1.87 -4.26 6.77
C PRO A 597 -1.55 -3.32 5.61
N THR A 598 -0.78 -2.26 5.86
CA THR A 598 -0.44 -1.29 4.82
C THR A 598 0.36 -1.90 3.67
N LEU A 599 -0.02 -1.53 2.44
CA LEU A 599 0.65 -1.95 1.21
C LEU A 599 1.81 -1.01 0.90
N LYS A 600 2.96 -1.28 1.52
CA LYS A 600 4.18 -0.48 1.40
C LYS A 600 4.80 -0.56 -0.02
N PRO A 601 5.41 0.52 -0.55
CA PRO A 601 6.10 0.50 -1.86
C PRO A 601 7.17 -0.60 -1.98
N GLN A 602 7.84 -0.93 -0.88
CA GLN A 602 8.85 -1.99 -0.81
C GLN A 602 8.25 -3.38 -1.08
N TRP A 603 6.96 -3.60 -0.76
CA TRP A 603 6.26 -4.85 -1.08
C TRP A 603 5.91 -4.94 -2.55
N SER A 604 5.47 -3.84 -3.17
CA SER A 604 5.32 -3.76 -4.65
C SER A 604 6.67 -4.06 -5.32
N TRP A 605 7.75 -3.41 -4.88
CA TRP A 605 9.09 -3.63 -5.42
C TRP A 605 9.55 -5.09 -5.28
N LEU A 606 9.34 -5.70 -4.10
CA LEU A 606 9.67 -7.11 -3.86
C LEU A 606 8.88 -8.03 -4.79
N LEU A 607 7.57 -7.84 -4.88
CA LEU A 607 6.69 -8.67 -5.73
C LEU A 607 7.04 -8.52 -7.22
N LYS A 608 7.30 -7.31 -7.73
CA LYS A 608 7.78 -7.08 -9.11
C LYS A 608 9.10 -7.81 -9.38
N THR A 609 10.03 -7.72 -8.44
CA THR A 609 11.35 -8.35 -8.57
C THR A 609 11.22 -9.87 -8.60
N LEU A 610 10.40 -10.43 -7.71
CA LEU A 610 10.12 -11.87 -7.68
C LEU A 610 9.33 -12.33 -8.91
N ASN A 611 8.33 -11.58 -9.38
CA ASN A 611 7.54 -11.91 -10.57
C ASN A 611 8.44 -12.05 -11.81
N ARG A 612 9.35 -11.10 -12.03
CA ARG A 612 10.36 -11.17 -13.11
C ARG A 612 11.33 -12.34 -12.94
N ARG A 613 11.82 -12.56 -11.72
CA ARG A 613 12.82 -13.62 -11.45
C ARG A 613 12.24 -15.04 -11.59
N LEU A 614 10.95 -15.18 -11.34
CA LEU A 614 10.24 -16.46 -11.31
C LEU A 614 9.36 -16.70 -12.54
N GLU A 615 9.40 -15.81 -13.54
CA GLU A 615 8.73 -16.00 -14.81
C GLU A 615 9.04 -17.37 -15.41
N GLY A 616 7.99 -18.09 -15.84
CA GLY A 616 8.09 -19.43 -16.42
C GLY A 616 8.38 -20.54 -15.41
N LYS A 617 8.45 -20.22 -14.10
CA LYS A 617 8.71 -21.18 -13.03
C LYS A 617 7.51 -21.25 -12.09
N TYR A 618 7.22 -22.45 -11.57
CA TYR A 618 6.20 -22.65 -10.52
C TYR A 618 4.80 -22.12 -10.87
N GLY A 619 4.47 -22.08 -12.16
CA GLY A 619 3.18 -21.56 -12.65
C GLY A 619 3.04 -20.04 -12.56
N ILE A 620 4.15 -19.28 -12.53
CA ILE A 620 4.16 -17.82 -12.50
C ILE A 620 4.46 -17.28 -13.90
N SER A 621 3.53 -16.47 -14.42
CA SER A 621 3.69 -15.64 -15.63
C SER A 621 3.88 -14.17 -15.23
N LEU A 622 4.40 -13.35 -16.14
CA LEU A 622 4.47 -11.90 -15.91
C LEU A 622 3.07 -11.29 -15.85
N PHE A 623 2.88 -10.36 -14.92
CA PHE A 623 1.69 -9.52 -14.84
C PHE A 623 2.05 -8.16 -14.23
N ASP A 624 1.17 -7.17 -14.40
CA ASP A 624 1.35 -5.86 -13.77
C ASP A 624 1.02 -5.93 -12.28
N VAL A 625 2.06 -6.08 -11.45
CA VAL A 625 1.95 -6.14 -9.99
C VAL A 625 1.32 -4.87 -9.40
N ASP A 626 1.59 -3.68 -9.94
CA ASP A 626 0.98 -2.46 -9.41
C ASP A 626 -0.49 -2.38 -9.74
N PHE A 627 -0.89 -2.88 -10.90
CA PHE A 627 -2.30 -2.96 -11.28
C PHE A 627 -3.07 -4.01 -10.46
N TRP A 628 -2.38 -5.04 -9.97
CA TRP A 628 -2.96 -6.06 -9.10
C TRP A 628 -3.17 -5.60 -7.65
N ILE A 629 -2.35 -4.68 -7.17
CA ILE A 629 -2.43 -4.11 -5.81
C ILE A 629 -3.56 -3.09 -5.72
N ASP A 630 -4.41 -3.21 -4.70
CA ASP A 630 -5.57 -2.34 -4.49
C ASP A 630 -5.80 -2.09 -2.99
N ASP A 631 -5.22 -1.02 -2.45
CA ASP A 631 -5.37 -0.64 -1.04
C ASP A 631 -6.53 0.35 -0.79
N TYR A 632 -7.43 0.56 -1.74
CA TYR A 632 -8.48 1.58 -1.64
C TYR A 632 -9.40 1.38 -0.42
N LEU A 633 -9.99 0.19 -0.28
CA LEU A 633 -10.88 -0.10 0.85
C LEU A 633 -10.13 -0.08 2.18
N LEU A 634 -8.85 -0.43 2.18
CA LEU A 634 -8.03 -0.35 3.39
C LEU A 634 -7.80 1.12 3.79
N ARG A 635 -7.46 2.01 2.85
CA ARG A 635 -7.34 3.46 3.11
C ARG A 635 -8.64 4.05 3.63
N LEU A 636 -9.78 3.66 3.04
CA LEU A 636 -11.10 4.07 3.52
C LEU A 636 -11.29 3.68 4.98
N VAL A 637 -10.94 2.45 5.37
CA VAL A 637 -11.05 1.99 6.76
C VAL A 637 -10.11 2.75 7.69
N TYR A 638 -8.88 3.06 7.27
CA TYR A 638 -7.98 3.91 8.06
C TYR A 638 -8.61 5.29 8.33
N ASN A 639 -9.20 5.91 7.31
CA ASN A 639 -9.86 7.20 7.48
C ASN A 639 -11.11 7.14 8.33
N LEU A 640 -11.90 6.07 8.20
CA LEU A 640 -13.00 5.80 9.11
C LEU A 640 -12.45 5.85 10.54
N LEU A 641 -11.41 5.09 10.84
CA LEU A 641 -10.76 5.04 12.15
C LEU A 641 -9.97 6.30 12.55
N ASN A 642 -10.00 7.36 11.74
CA ASN A 642 -9.19 8.57 11.92
C ASN A 642 -7.69 8.28 12.09
N LEU A 643 -7.19 7.30 11.35
CA LEU A 643 -5.79 6.87 11.30
C LEU A 643 -5.14 7.36 10.01
N ASP A 644 -3.86 7.75 10.09
CA ASP A 644 -3.08 8.10 8.91
C ASP A 644 -2.51 6.85 8.23
N TYR A 645 -3.14 6.44 7.12
CA TYR A 645 -2.64 5.34 6.30
C TYR A 645 -1.23 5.61 5.76
N HIS A 646 -0.95 6.84 5.32
CA HIS A 646 0.33 7.19 4.70
C HIS A 646 1.47 7.09 5.71
N PHE A 647 1.27 7.61 6.93
CA PHE A 647 2.23 7.47 8.03
C PHE A 647 2.56 5.99 8.30
N HIS A 648 1.52 5.13 8.38
CA HIS A 648 1.72 3.70 8.58
C HIS A 648 2.39 3.04 7.35
N GLN A 649 2.08 3.48 6.14
CA GLN A 649 2.66 2.96 4.90
C GLN A 649 4.18 3.24 4.80
N VAL A 650 4.62 4.44 5.19
CA VAL A 650 6.05 4.81 5.14
C VAL A 650 6.84 4.33 6.36
N SER A 651 6.17 4.16 7.51
CA SER A 651 6.80 3.62 8.70
C SER A 651 7.01 2.10 8.57
N PHE A 652 8.26 1.65 8.61
CA PHE A 652 8.61 0.24 8.89
C PHE A 652 8.64 -0.07 10.39
N ALA A 653 8.60 0.98 11.22
CA ALA A 653 8.74 0.91 12.66
C ALA A 653 7.35 0.88 13.32
N SER A 654 6.96 -0.31 13.78
CA SER A 654 5.75 -0.51 14.58
C SER A 654 5.75 0.28 15.90
N GLU A 655 6.92 0.70 16.41
CA GLU A 655 7.04 1.46 17.67
C GLU A 655 6.34 2.83 17.62
N PHE A 656 6.21 3.45 16.45
CA PHE A 656 5.44 4.70 16.28
C PHE A 656 3.95 4.48 16.02
N SER A 657 3.56 3.28 15.57
CA SER A 657 2.14 2.95 15.33
C SER A 657 1.35 2.78 16.63
N SER A 658 1.98 2.27 17.70
CA SER A 658 1.33 2.12 19.02
C SER A 658 1.00 3.45 19.70
N SER A 659 1.79 4.50 19.45
CA SER A 659 1.60 5.83 20.04
C SER A 659 0.53 6.67 19.34
N TYR A 660 0.03 6.26 18.17
CA TYR A 660 -0.90 7.05 17.36
C TYR A 660 -2.37 6.63 17.47
N PHE A 661 -2.64 5.47 18.07
CA PHE A 661 -4.01 5.11 18.47
C PHE A 661 -4.40 6.01 19.64
N VAL A 662 -4.85 7.23 19.36
CA VAL A 662 -5.31 8.18 20.38
C VAL A 662 -6.46 7.52 21.15
N GLU A 663 -6.31 7.52 22.47
CA GLU A 663 -6.93 6.57 23.38
C GLU A 663 -8.45 6.43 23.26
N GLU A 664 -9.23 7.45 22.88
CA GLU A 664 -10.67 7.40 23.19
C GLU A 664 -11.50 6.40 22.36
N GLN A 665 -11.35 6.35 21.03
CA GLN A 665 -12.16 5.48 20.17
C GLN A 665 -11.73 4.00 20.25
N PHE A 666 -10.42 3.75 20.26
CA PHE A 666 -9.90 2.41 20.44
C PHE A 666 -10.06 1.93 21.89
N SER A 667 -9.95 2.79 22.91
CA SER A 667 -10.19 2.36 24.31
C SER A 667 -11.60 1.83 24.51
N ARG A 668 -12.61 2.34 23.79
CA ARG A 668 -13.98 1.78 23.85
C ARG A 668 -14.04 0.36 23.31
N HIS A 669 -13.48 0.12 22.13
CA HIS A 669 -13.35 -1.23 21.55
C HIS A 669 -12.55 -2.16 22.49
N MET A 670 -11.40 -1.67 22.97
CA MET A 670 -10.53 -2.42 23.88
C MET A 670 -11.20 -2.76 25.20
N LYS A 671 -12.01 -1.87 25.77
CA LYS A 671 -12.74 -2.11 27.02
C LYS A 671 -13.65 -3.34 26.87
N VAL A 672 -14.42 -3.42 25.79
CA VAL A 672 -15.27 -4.59 25.50
C VAL A 672 -14.44 -5.86 25.33
N LEU A 673 -13.32 -5.79 24.60
CA LEU A 673 -12.43 -6.94 24.38
C LEU A 673 -11.77 -7.43 25.67
N TYR A 674 -11.49 -6.53 26.61
CA TYR A 674 -10.93 -6.88 27.91
C TYR A 674 -11.96 -7.45 28.88
N ASP A 675 -13.19 -6.94 28.85
CA ASP A 675 -14.28 -7.37 29.72
C ASP A 675 -14.88 -8.72 29.29
N ASN A 676 -14.87 -9.03 27.99
CA ASN A 676 -15.50 -10.23 27.41
C ASN A 676 -14.51 -11.32 26.95
N TYR A 677 -13.29 -11.31 27.50
CA TYR A 677 -12.16 -12.16 27.09
C TYR A 677 -12.42 -13.69 27.15
N ASP A 678 -13.47 -14.13 27.85
CA ASP A 678 -13.83 -15.54 27.99
C ASP A 678 -14.83 -16.06 26.94
N LEU A 679 -15.24 -15.25 25.95
CA LEU A 679 -16.14 -15.72 24.90
C LEU A 679 -15.43 -16.76 24.00
N PRO A 680 -15.95 -18.01 23.91
CA PRO A 680 -15.38 -19.01 23.04
C PRO A 680 -15.66 -18.65 21.57
N LEU A 681 -14.63 -18.74 20.72
CA LEU A 681 -14.86 -18.88 19.27
C LEU A 681 -15.73 -20.12 19.08
N GLN A 682 -16.88 -19.98 18.42
CA GLN A 682 -17.77 -21.12 18.15
C GLN A 682 -16.95 -22.23 17.47
N HIS A 683 -16.98 -23.43 18.04
CA HIS A 683 -16.15 -24.60 17.70
C HIS A 683 -16.44 -25.21 16.31
N GLU A 684 -17.09 -24.47 15.41
CA GLU A 684 -17.47 -24.96 14.11
C GLU A 684 -16.22 -24.93 13.20
N ASP A 685 -15.78 -26.14 12.83
CA ASP A 685 -14.76 -26.45 11.81
C ASP A 685 -13.27 -26.22 12.13
N ILE A 686 -12.86 -26.29 13.40
CA ILE A 686 -11.46 -26.60 13.71
C ILE A 686 -11.29 -28.12 13.66
N THR A 687 -11.19 -28.71 12.46
CA THR A 687 -10.69 -30.08 12.35
C THR A 687 -9.27 -30.09 12.92
N HIS A 688 -9.10 -30.63 14.13
CA HIS A 688 -7.82 -30.93 14.76
C HIS A 688 -7.04 -31.96 13.92
N THR A 689 -6.51 -31.56 12.77
CA THR A 689 -5.81 -32.47 11.84
C THR A 689 -4.31 -32.22 11.71
N ALA A 690 -3.71 -31.35 12.52
CA ALA A 690 -2.29 -31.02 12.34
C ALA A 690 -1.31 -32.01 13.01
N ILE A 691 -1.55 -32.59 14.20
CA ILE A 691 -0.43 -33.24 14.94
C ILE A 691 -0.75 -34.57 15.68
N SER A 692 -2.00 -35.04 15.76
CA SER A 692 -2.35 -36.23 16.57
C SER A 692 -1.87 -37.61 16.05
N SER A 693 -1.08 -37.67 14.97
CA SER A 693 -0.65 -38.95 14.35
C SER A 693 0.87 -39.16 14.21
N VAL A 694 1.70 -38.36 14.86
CA VAL A 694 3.16 -38.58 14.89
C VAL A 694 3.57 -39.65 15.94
N SER A 695 2.64 -40.07 16.81
CA SER A 695 2.88 -41.04 17.88
C SER A 695 2.38 -42.47 17.60
N LYS A 696 2.16 -42.86 16.34
CA LYS A 696 1.85 -44.27 15.98
C LYS A 696 2.77 -44.81 14.91
#